data_AF-A0AAD9GN62-F1
#
_entry.id   AF-A0AAD9GN62-F1
#
_cell.length_a   1.000
_cell.length_b   1.000
_cell.length_c   1.000
_cell.angle_alpha   90.00
_cell.angle_beta   90.00
_cell.angle_gamma   90.00
#
_symmetry.space_group_name_H-M   'P 1'
#
loop_
_entity.id
_entity.type
_entity.pdbx_description
1 polymer ?
#
loop_
_entity_poly.entity_id
_entity_poly.type
_entity_poly.pdbx_seq_one_letter_code
_entity_poly.pdbx_strand_id
1 'polypeptide(L)'
;MNKFEELIWNFCVSIWKLEYEKDMRLLLLLALCLELVDGISLASVTPAWSDAGVTGTVNVAFTTSIDVPVGGTIMVTFPSTFYVDSTSAFSYPVGFDPSSSIAATPATGVVTITIATTDVVAGPISFTLDSISYPGLGTTASYSIRTKNAGGSILESTTASGSLFNSWSMINTATVAVASPLAGRTTSYTVSFTTDVKLRIGSVIALKVPILSSSVIVFTGATLGALDGINPASTVLRVVSPYILLTIAGQDIAAGSALQITYNNIINAAAQQTPVFYVDTRHPNGAVYQVGATTNGLTFTSTTLPSATLTPVSYWAGVTTNYDVAFANAAYLSSGSRVDITFPATFNISGTTMTRSTNLPTMNTVFSVLSVTARVTLGSMAVQPGTGRGFTLENIVNPGSTCDEYIVEYCAVGNPYTISISDSAGNPFEMLTTVAGTPIVKKPLTYGRVRPLLKTPNTLTVATVTLDTETTIPRGGFIEVVLPSSYSVGSGTITASALINIPSASTAVTSTLNSVKLLIAGTSIPANSGISFTVDKVTTPPNSAVGVFIIRTRDAGGNIIEEGNTIGGEGCTYVNDCSGHGTCTLLSKVCMCHTGWGAPTDIADYKSPDCSTRKYSTAGYRVCPSDYAWSSIPTSTTTSHDILVECSGMGKCDRTAGTCSCFPGFEGTACERTSCPNDCSDQGACMSMREMAAAKNALPISPPTTYGSDPFSNTWDADRIFGCVCDSGWAVGTARDEVQATEYFGADCSLRHCPTGNDPATTEDETNCLGKTVPGGTAVGAAGNKCLVECSNRGVCNYKNGICSCFQGYTGYACQTQDSLAN
;
A
#
# COMPACT_ATOMS: atom_id res chain seq x y z
N MET A 1 34.84 -52.54 -31.14
CA MET A 1 35.65 -52.43 -32.37
C MET A 1 35.29 -51.11 -33.02
N ASN A 2 35.92 -50.02 -32.59
CA ASN A 2 37.22 -49.45 -32.98
C ASN A 2 37.06 -48.53 -34.18
N LYS A 3 37.21 -47.21 -33.92
CA LYS A 3 37.35 -46.08 -34.87
C LYS A 3 38.28 -46.33 -36.07
N PHE A 4 39.05 -47.42 -36.03
CA PHE A 4 39.88 -47.92 -37.11
C PHE A 4 39.07 -48.42 -38.31
N GLU A 5 37.93 -49.10 -38.11
CA GLU A 5 37.08 -49.61 -39.21
C GLU A 5 36.26 -48.50 -39.89
N GLU A 6 35.83 -47.49 -39.12
CA GLU A 6 35.09 -46.32 -39.62
C GLU A 6 35.99 -45.34 -40.41
N LEU A 7 37.29 -45.27 -40.05
CA LEU A 7 38.31 -44.60 -40.84
C LEU A 7 38.54 -45.31 -42.17
N ILE A 8 38.56 -46.64 -42.19
CA ILE A 8 38.72 -47.44 -43.42
C ILE A 8 37.51 -47.26 -44.35
N TRP A 9 36.28 -47.25 -43.83
CA TRP A 9 35.07 -47.04 -44.63
C TRP A 9 35.02 -45.65 -45.29
N ASN A 10 35.32 -44.58 -44.54
CA ASN A 10 35.37 -43.22 -45.07
C ASN A 10 36.55 -43.01 -46.05
N PHE A 11 37.66 -43.73 -45.85
CA PHE A 11 38.81 -43.73 -46.76
C PHE A 11 38.50 -44.46 -48.08
N CYS A 12 37.81 -45.61 -48.05
CA CYS A 12 37.39 -46.34 -49.27
C CYS A 12 36.32 -45.58 -50.09
N VAL A 13 35.35 -44.89 -49.46
CA VAL A 13 34.33 -44.08 -50.16
C VAL A 13 34.96 -42.86 -50.87
N SER A 14 36.04 -42.31 -50.31
CA SER A 14 36.75 -41.16 -50.90
C SER A 14 37.55 -41.53 -52.15
N ILE A 15 37.98 -42.79 -52.28
CA ILE A 15 38.72 -43.31 -53.45
C ILE A 15 37.78 -43.55 -54.64
N TRP A 16 36.51 -43.91 -54.40
CA TRP A 16 35.51 -44.17 -55.46
C TRP A 16 35.11 -42.91 -56.26
N LYS A 17 35.39 -41.71 -55.75
CA LYS A 17 35.11 -40.42 -56.41
C LYS A 17 36.25 -39.88 -57.27
N LEU A 18 37.41 -40.53 -57.30
CA LEU A 18 38.56 -40.12 -58.10
C LEU A 18 38.67 -40.99 -59.35
N GLU A 19 38.11 -40.50 -60.45
CA GLU A 19 38.46 -41.00 -61.78
C GLU A 19 39.94 -40.68 -62.09
N TYR A 20 40.63 -41.67 -62.68
CA TYR A 20 41.89 -41.53 -63.41
C TYR A 20 43.19 -41.27 -62.61
N GLU A 21 43.99 -42.32 -62.37
CA GLU A 21 45.30 -42.53 -63.01
C GLU A 21 45.94 -43.87 -62.58
N LYS A 22 46.63 -44.51 -63.54
CA LYS A 22 47.21 -45.86 -63.42
C LYS A 22 48.45 -45.83 -62.52
N ASP A 23 48.33 -46.34 -61.29
CA ASP A 23 49.49 -46.64 -60.46
C ASP A 23 49.38 -48.00 -59.78
N MET A 24 50.43 -48.82 -59.88
CA MET A 24 50.41 -50.25 -59.53
C MET A 24 50.35 -50.49 -58.01
N ARG A 25 50.53 -49.44 -57.20
CA ARG A 25 50.29 -49.44 -55.74
C ARG A 25 48.80 -49.29 -55.38
N LEU A 26 47.97 -48.77 -56.30
CA LEU A 26 46.53 -48.65 -56.12
C LEU A 26 45.80 -50.00 -56.21
N LEU A 27 46.35 -50.97 -56.96
CA LEU A 27 45.79 -52.34 -57.04
C LEU A 27 45.93 -53.14 -55.75
N LEU A 28 47.02 -52.94 -54.99
CA LEU A 28 47.21 -53.61 -53.69
C LEU A 28 46.34 -52.98 -52.58
N LEU A 29 46.04 -51.69 -52.70
CA LEU A 29 45.13 -50.96 -51.81
C LEU A 29 43.65 -51.18 -52.17
N LEU A 30 43.32 -51.38 -53.46
CA LEU A 30 42.00 -51.89 -53.88
C LEU A 30 41.76 -53.30 -53.34
N ALA A 31 42.77 -54.17 -53.34
CA ALA A 31 42.68 -55.52 -52.80
C ALA A 31 42.41 -55.57 -51.28
N LEU A 32 42.78 -54.53 -50.53
CA LEU A 32 42.43 -54.36 -49.11
C LEU A 32 41.02 -53.78 -48.89
N CYS A 33 40.41 -53.09 -49.88
CA CYS A 33 38.97 -52.76 -49.86
C CYS A 33 38.12 -53.90 -50.51
N LEU A 34 38.71 -54.99 -51.00
CA LEU A 34 38.02 -56.08 -51.73
C LEU A 34 37.78 -57.36 -50.88
N GLU A 35 37.48 -57.22 -49.59
CA GLU A 35 36.81 -58.28 -48.80
C GLU A 35 35.28 -58.07 -48.72
N LEU A 36 34.71 -57.32 -49.67
CA LEU A 36 33.26 -57.29 -49.90
C LEU A 36 32.93 -58.33 -50.97
N VAL A 37 32.58 -59.53 -50.51
CA VAL A 37 31.93 -60.51 -51.36
C VAL A 37 30.47 -60.07 -51.52
N ASP A 38 30.18 -59.36 -52.62
CA ASP A 38 28.82 -58.96 -53.03
C ASP A 38 28.03 -60.19 -53.50
N GLY A 39 27.71 -61.09 -52.57
CA GLY A 39 26.95 -62.31 -52.86
C GLY A 39 25.49 -62.25 -52.40
N ILE A 40 25.14 -61.30 -51.51
CA ILE A 40 23.75 -61.13 -51.07
C ILE A 40 22.97 -60.24 -52.04
N SER A 41 21.87 -60.76 -52.60
CA SER A 41 20.96 -60.02 -53.48
C SER A 41 19.54 -59.92 -52.89
N LEU A 42 18.68 -59.05 -53.46
CA LEU A 42 17.28 -58.86 -53.06
C LEU A 42 17.09 -58.53 -51.56
N ALA A 43 18.06 -57.85 -50.94
CA ALA A 43 18.01 -57.52 -49.53
C ALA A 43 16.94 -56.47 -49.22
N SER A 44 16.07 -56.77 -48.26
CA SER A 44 15.07 -55.87 -47.72
C SER A 44 14.97 -56.01 -46.20
N VAL A 45 14.80 -54.87 -45.54
CA VAL A 45 14.52 -54.77 -44.11
C VAL A 45 13.33 -53.83 -43.98
N THR A 46 12.16 -54.39 -43.69
CA THR A 46 10.87 -53.68 -43.71
C THR A 46 10.19 -53.76 -42.34
N PRO A 47 10.20 -52.67 -41.57
CA PRO A 47 9.37 -52.52 -40.39
C PRO A 47 7.89 -52.67 -40.74
N ALA A 48 7.12 -53.43 -39.94
CA ALA A 48 5.68 -53.61 -40.12
C ALA A 48 4.83 -52.41 -39.66
N TRP A 49 5.48 -51.30 -39.29
CA TRP A 49 4.86 -50.08 -38.78
C TRP A 49 5.55 -48.85 -39.39
N SER A 50 4.83 -47.74 -39.43
CA SER A 50 5.32 -46.46 -39.96
C SER A 50 5.34 -45.34 -38.92
N ASP A 51 4.85 -45.57 -37.70
CA ASP A 51 4.78 -44.55 -36.64
C ASP A 51 6.02 -44.58 -35.74
N ALA A 52 6.61 -43.41 -35.49
CA ALA A 52 7.78 -43.25 -34.63
C ALA A 52 7.47 -43.64 -33.18
N GLY A 53 8.43 -44.29 -32.52
CA GLY A 53 8.35 -44.72 -31.12
C GLY A 53 7.61 -46.04 -30.88
N VAL A 54 6.94 -46.59 -31.90
CA VAL A 54 6.32 -47.91 -31.82
C VAL A 54 7.41 -48.99 -31.80
N THR A 55 7.23 -49.97 -30.92
CA THR A 55 8.02 -51.21 -30.91
C THR A 55 7.22 -52.27 -31.67
N GLY A 56 7.80 -52.84 -32.71
CA GLY A 56 7.09 -53.77 -33.60
C GLY A 56 8.00 -54.80 -34.25
N THR A 57 7.46 -55.50 -35.24
CA THR A 57 8.13 -56.58 -35.97
C THR A 57 8.73 -56.14 -37.30
N VAL A 58 9.99 -56.48 -37.56
CA VAL A 58 10.74 -56.13 -38.76
C VAL A 58 10.94 -57.37 -39.61
N ASN A 59 10.46 -57.32 -40.85
CA ASN A 59 10.68 -58.38 -41.81
C ASN A 59 12.04 -58.19 -42.45
N VAL A 60 12.86 -59.25 -42.45
CA VAL A 60 14.16 -59.30 -43.10
C VAL A 60 14.10 -60.37 -44.19
N ALA A 61 14.49 -60.02 -45.40
CA ALA A 61 14.59 -60.98 -46.50
C ALA A 61 15.79 -60.66 -47.39
N PHE A 62 16.52 -61.68 -47.81
CA PHE A 62 17.65 -61.56 -48.73
C PHE A 62 17.97 -62.93 -49.35
N THR A 63 18.72 -62.96 -50.45
CA THR A 63 19.18 -64.19 -51.09
C THR A 63 20.69 -64.30 -50.93
N THR A 64 21.18 -65.35 -50.28
CA THR A 64 22.61 -65.66 -50.17
C THR A 64 23.08 -66.50 -51.35
N SER A 65 24.29 -66.27 -51.86
CA SER A 65 24.86 -67.00 -52.99
C SER A 65 25.82 -68.12 -52.57
N ILE A 66 26.08 -68.25 -51.26
CA ILE A 66 26.99 -69.24 -50.67
C ILE A 66 26.35 -69.89 -49.44
N ASP A 67 26.75 -71.11 -49.13
CA ASP A 67 26.27 -71.79 -47.93
C ASP A 67 26.84 -71.12 -46.65
N VAL A 68 25.99 -70.93 -45.63
CA VAL A 68 26.42 -70.50 -44.29
C VAL A 68 26.49 -71.72 -43.38
N PRO A 69 27.70 -72.15 -42.95
CA PRO A 69 27.85 -73.40 -42.22
C PRO A 69 27.25 -73.34 -40.81
N VAL A 70 26.97 -74.50 -40.20
CA VAL A 70 26.64 -74.65 -38.78
C VAL A 70 27.67 -73.91 -37.91
N GLY A 71 27.18 -73.12 -36.96
CA GLY A 71 28.00 -72.24 -36.12
C GLY A 71 28.41 -70.91 -36.78
N GLY A 72 28.14 -70.72 -38.07
CA GLY A 72 28.20 -69.42 -38.74
C GLY A 72 27.06 -68.49 -38.31
N THR A 73 27.10 -67.22 -38.73
CA THR A 73 26.14 -66.22 -38.28
C THR A 73 25.53 -65.38 -39.39
N ILE A 74 24.24 -65.07 -39.28
CA ILE A 74 23.56 -64.00 -40.01
C ILE A 74 23.49 -62.77 -39.09
N MET A 75 24.08 -61.65 -39.51
CA MET A 75 24.11 -60.41 -38.76
C MET A 75 23.28 -59.34 -39.47
N VAL A 76 22.30 -58.77 -38.78
CA VAL A 76 21.53 -57.60 -39.23
C VAL A 76 21.91 -56.42 -38.33
N THR A 77 22.47 -55.38 -38.93
CA THR A 77 22.85 -54.14 -38.24
C THR A 77 21.86 -53.05 -38.60
N PHE A 78 21.16 -52.56 -37.58
CA PHE A 78 20.27 -51.43 -37.69
C PHE A 78 21.06 -50.11 -37.60
N PRO A 79 20.59 -49.03 -38.25
CA PRO A 79 21.12 -47.69 -38.01
C PRO A 79 21.16 -47.36 -36.52
N SER A 80 22.12 -46.54 -36.09
CA SER A 80 22.34 -46.17 -34.67
C SER A 80 21.15 -45.48 -34.00
N THR A 81 20.15 -45.06 -34.78
CA THR A 81 18.91 -44.50 -34.29
C THR A 81 17.91 -45.57 -33.87
N PHE A 82 17.96 -46.79 -34.42
CA PHE A 82 17.10 -47.87 -33.95
C PHE A 82 17.52 -48.34 -32.56
N TYR A 83 16.53 -48.75 -31.80
CA TYR A 83 16.76 -49.58 -30.63
C TYR A 83 16.28 -50.99 -30.93
N VAL A 84 17.19 -51.93 -30.66
CA VAL A 84 16.96 -53.37 -30.72
C VAL A 84 16.96 -53.87 -29.28
N ASP A 85 15.88 -54.49 -28.82
CA ASP A 85 15.83 -55.04 -27.47
C ASP A 85 16.72 -56.27 -27.34
N SER A 86 17.35 -56.44 -26.17
CA SER A 86 18.11 -57.65 -25.85
C SER A 86 17.27 -58.92 -25.90
N THR A 87 15.95 -58.80 -25.73
CA THR A 87 15.01 -59.92 -25.81
C THR A 87 14.47 -60.18 -27.22
N SER A 88 14.96 -59.47 -28.24
CA SER A 88 14.50 -59.67 -29.62
C SER A 88 14.62 -61.14 -30.04
N ALA A 89 13.50 -61.69 -30.52
CA ALA A 89 13.43 -63.02 -31.09
C ALA A 89 13.21 -62.94 -32.61
N PHE A 90 13.54 -64.02 -33.33
CA PHE A 90 13.10 -64.21 -34.71
C PHE A 90 11.94 -65.20 -34.77
N SER A 91 11.08 -65.03 -35.76
CA SER A 91 9.96 -65.91 -36.06
C SER A 91 9.87 -66.15 -37.57
N TYR A 92 9.21 -67.25 -37.95
CA TYR A 92 9.01 -67.67 -39.35
C TYR A 92 10.29 -67.74 -40.19
N PRO A 93 11.36 -68.43 -39.73
CA PRO A 93 12.59 -68.56 -40.50
C PRO A 93 12.36 -69.38 -41.77
N VAL A 94 12.87 -68.89 -42.89
CA VAL A 94 12.93 -69.57 -44.19
C VAL A 94 14.39 -69.59 -44.62
N GLY A 95 14.85 -70.73 -45.10
CA GLY A 95 16.22 -70.92 -45.58
C GLY A 95 17.23 -71.32 -44.49
N PHE A 96 16.86 -71.32 -43.20
CA PHE A 96 17.71 -71.78 -42.10
C PHE A 96 16.90 -72.48 -41.00
N ASP A 97 17.60 -73.27 -40.17
CA ASP A 97 16.98 -74.09 -39.12
C ASP A 97 16.30 -73.22 -38.03
N PRO A 98 15.01 -73.46 -37.70
CA PRO A 98 14.33 -72.78 -36.60
C PRO A 98 14.96 -72.94 -35.22
N SER A 99 15.80 -73.96 -35.00
CA SER A 99 16.53 -74.14 -33.74
C SER A 99 17.76 -73.21 -33.60
N SER A 100 18.04 -72.38 -34.61
CA SER A 100 19.09 -71.36 -34.58
C SER A 100 18.89 -70.40 -33.41
N SER A 101 19.99 -69.92 -32.82
CA SER A 101 19.94 -69.02 -31.66
C SER A 101 20.09 -67.56 -32.09
N ILE A 102 19.54 -66.65 -31.31
CA ILE A 102 19.60 -65.21 -31.55
C ILE A 102 20.23 -64.49 -30.37
N ALA A 103 21.08 -63.51 -30.69
CA ALA A 103 21.64 -62.57 -29.75
C ALA A 103 21.47 -61.15 -30.30
N ALA A 104 20.70 -60.33 -29.59
CA ALA A 104 20.57 -58.91 -29.87
C ALA A 104 21.52 -58.10 -28.98
N THR A 105 22.21 -57.13 -29.57
CA THR A 105 23.15 -56.24 -28.88
C THR A 105 22.64 -54.80 -28.95
N PRO A 106 21.87 -54.34 -27.94
CA PRO A 106 21.24 -53.01 -27.95
C PRO A 106 22.22 -51.87 -28.16
N ALA A 107 23.43 -51.96 -27.59
CA ALA A 107 24.45 -50.91 -27.64
C ALA A 107 24.98 -50.63 -29.05
N THR A 108 24.92 -51.62 -29.96
CA THR A 108 25.41 -51.49 -31.34
C THR A 108 24.28 -51.60 -32.37
N GLY A 109 23.03 -51.83 -31.94
CA GLY A 109 21.89 -52.04 -32.85
C GLY A 109 22.02 -53.28 -33.72
N VAL A 110 22.74 -54.31 -33.25
CA VAL A 110 23.05 -55.52 -34.04
C VAL A 110 22.25 -56.70 -33.55
N VAL A 111 21.62 -57.43 -34.47
CA VAL A 111 21.03 -58.76 -34.24
C VAL A 111 21.90 -59.80 -34.92
N THR A 112 22.32 -60.82 -34.16
CA THR A 112 23.13 -61.93 -34.65
C THR A 112 22.36 -63.23 -34.48
N ILE A 113 22.10 -63.94 -35.57
CA ILE A 113 21.52 -65.28 -35.58
C ILE A 113 22.66 -66.28 -35.82
N THR A 114 22.86 -67.23 -34.92
CA THR A 114 23.87 -68.29 -35.07
C THR A 114 23.20 -69.56 -35.59
N ILE A 115 23.67 -70.03 -36.74
CA ILE A 115 23.11 -71.17 -37.46
C ILE A 115 23.29 -72.44 -36.64
N ALA A 116 22.18 -73.14 -36.39
CA ALA A 116 22.16 -74.40 -35.67
C ALA A 116 22.33 -75.61 -36.62
N THR A 117 21.54 -76.66 -36.45
CA THR A 117 21.90 -78.06 -36.77
C THR A 117 22.22 -78.39 -38.23
N THR A 118 21.87 -77.53 -39.17
CA THR A 118 22.06 -77.76 -40.61
C THR A 118 22.60 -76.50 -41.28
N ASP A 119 23.57 -76.65 -42.19
CA ASP A 119 24.10 -75.56 -43.02
C ASP A 119 22.95 -74.87 -43.77
N VAL A 120 23.00 -73.54 -43.82
CA VAL A 120 22.10 -72.75 -44.67
C VAL A 120 22.60 -72.85 -46.10
N VAL A 121 21.79 -73.40 -46.99
CA VAL A 121 22.16 -73.54 -48.41
C VAL A 121 21.96 -72.22 -49.16
N ALA A 122 22.82 -71.93 -50.14
CA ALA A 122 22.68 -70.83 -51.07
C ALA A 122 21.23 -70.74 -51.61
N GLY A 123 20.57 -69.60 -51.39
CA GLY A 123 19.15 -69.45 -51.68
C GLY A 123 18.47 -68.33 -50.88
N PRO A 124 17.13 -68.21 -50.99
CA PRO A 124 16.37 -67.17 -50.31
C PRO A 124 16.28 -67.45 -48.80
N ILE A 125 16.56 -66.41 -48.02
CA ILE A 125 16.43 -66.37 -46.56
C ILE A 125 15.41 -65.29 -46.19
N SER A 126 14.49 -65.62 -45.30
CA SER A 126 13.61 -64.62 -44.68
C SER A 126 13.26 -64.98 -43.24
N PHE A 127 12.98 -63.96 -42.43
CA PHE A 127 12.55 -64.09 -41.04
C PHE A 127 11.97 -62.76 -40.55
N THR A 128 11.21 -62.83 -39.46
CA THR A 128 10.67 -61.64 -38.79
C THR A 128 11.32 -61.47 -37.43
N LEU A 129 11.94 -60.32 -37.20
CA LEU A 129 12.48 -59.92 -35.90
C LEU A 129 11.42 -59.16 -35.09
N ASP A 130 11.34 -59.38 -33.79
CA ASP A 130 10.47 -58.59 -32.90
C ASP A 130 11.26 -57.60 -32.03
N SER A 131 10.54 -56.81 -31.23
CA SER A 131 11.10 -55.96 -30.18
C SER A 131 12.07 -54.88 -30.70
N ILE A 132 11.87 -54.41 -31.93
CA ILE A 132 12.65 -53.33 -32.55
C ILE A 132 11.81 -52.06 -32.58
N SER A 133 12.43 -50.90 -32.36
CA SER A 133 11.75 -49.61 -32.39
C SER A 133 12.61 -48.54 -33.07
N TYR A 134 11.95 -47.61 -33.76
CA TYR A 134 12.59 -46.47 -34.40
C TYR A 134 12.13 -45.15 -33.78
N PRO A 135 13.02 -44.20 -33.50
CA PRO A 135 12.66 -43.09 -32.62
C PRO A 135 12.33 -41.75 -33.29
N GLY A 136 12.21 -41.66 -34.61
CA GLY A 136 12.06 -40.34 -35.23
C GLY A 136 11.11 -40.27 -36.42
N LEU A 137 10.63 -39.06 -36.66
CA LEU A 137 10.13 -38.63 -37.96
C LEU A 137 11.30 -38.59 -38.97
N GLY A 138 11.09 -39.16 -40.16
CA GLY A 138 12.02 -39.07 -41.29
C GLY A 138 12.54 -40.42 -41.80
N THR A 139 13.41 -40.36 -42.81
CA THR A 139 13.99 -41.53 -43.46
C THR A 139 15.23 -42.01 -42.71
N THR A 140 15.33 -43.31 -42.45
CA THR A 140 16.48 -43.91 -41.76
C THR A 140 17.68 -44.02 -42.70
N ALA A 141 18.88 -44.16 -42.13
CA ALA A 141 20.02 -44.66 -42.89
C ALA A 141 19.76 -46.12 -43.34
N SER A 142 20.58 -46.61 -44.27
CA SER A 142 20.52 -48.00 -44.75
C SER A 142 20.86 -48.99 -43.64
N TYR A 143 20.22 -50.16 -43.67
CA TYR A 143 20.55 -51.32 -42.82
C TYR A 143 21.71 -52.09 -43.44
N SER A 144 22.48 -52.84 -42.65
CA SER A 144 23.52 -53.75 -43.17
C SER A 144 23.21 -55.19 -42.81
N ILE A 145 23.37 -56.10 -43.78
CA ILE A 145 23.24 -57.54 -43.59
C ILE A 145 24.58 -58.19 -43.91
N ARG A 146 25.05 -59.10 -43.05
CA ARG A 146 26.28 -59.88 -43.26
C ARG A 146 26.05 -61.34 -42.91
N THR A 147 26.63 -62.24 -43.69
CA THR A 147 26.79 -63.66 -43.32
C THR A 147 28.24 -63.90 -42.93
N LYS A 148 28.49 -64.77 -41.96
CA LYS A 148 29.84 -65.11 -41.49
C LYS A 148 29.98 -66.61 -41.27
N ASN A 149 31.19 -67.13 -41.45
CA ASN A 149 31.51 -68.51 -41.11
C ASN A 149 31.64 -68.68 -39.57
N ALA A 150 31.81 -69.92 -39.11
CA ALA A 150 31.99 -70.24 -37.69
C ALA A 150 33.24 -69.60 -37.04
N GLY A 151 34.23 -69.20 -37.85
CA GLY A 151 35.43 -68.47 -37.41
C GLY A 151 35.24 -66.96 -37.32
N GLY A 152 34.06 -66.43 -37.69
CA GLY A 152 33.74 -65.00 -37.67
C GLY A 152 34.18 -64.19 -38.90
N SER A 153 34.77 -64.83 -39.91
CA SER A 153 35.09 -64.18 -41.20
C SER A 153 33.82 -63.93 -41.99
N ILE A 154 33.73 -62.76 -42.63
CA ILE A 154 32.59 -62.39 -43.48
C ILE A 154 32.58 -63.29 -44.71
N LEU A 155 31.44 -63.92 -44.95
CA LEU A 155 31.17 -64.69 -46.16
C LEU A 155 30.59 -63.77 -47.24
N GLU A 156 29.59 -62.97 -46.89
CA GLU A 156 28.97 -61.98 -47.78
C GLU A 156 28.45 -60.78 -46.97
N SER A 157 28.23 -59.64 -47.63
CA SER A 157 27.68 -58.43 -47.02
C SER A 157 26.86 -57.64 -48.03
N THR A 158 25.83 -56.93 -47.56
CA THR A 158 25.07 -55.96 -48.37
C THR A 158 24.41 -54.89 -47.49
N THR A 159 23.75 -53.92 -48.13
CA THR A 159 22.91 -52.92 -47.45
C THR A 159 21.50 -52.92 -47.99
N ALA A 160 20.51 -52.78 -47.12
CA ALA A 160 19.11 -52.56 -47.49
C ALA A 160 18.73 -51.10 -47.31
N SER A 161 17.90 -50.56 -48.20
CA SER A 161 17.42 -49.17 -48.13
C SER A 161 16.73 -48.85 -46.80
N GLY A 162 16.93 -47.63 -46.31
CA GLY A 162 16.27 -47.14 -45.10
C GLY A 162 14.75 -47.01 -45.24
N SER A 163 14.06 -46.96 -44.11
CA SER A 163 12.58 -46.86 -44.05
C SER A 163 12.14 -45.42 -43.70
N LEU A 164 10.94 -45.02 -44.12
CA LEU A 164 10.35 -43.72 -43.76
C LEU A 164 9.39 -43.89 -42.59
N PHE A 165 9.54 -43.05 -41.56
CA PHE A 165 8.64 -43.02 -40.40
C PHE A 165 7.98 -41.66 -40.23
N ASN A 166 6.73 -41.67 -39.77
CA ASN A 166 5.91 -40.50 -39.48
C ASN A 166 5.84 -40.26 -37.97
N SER A 167 5.78 -38.99 -37.57
CA SER A 167 5.30 -38.62 -36.23
C SER A 167 3.77 -38.67 -36.22
N TRP A 168 3.20 -38.95 -35.06
CA TRP A 168 1.76 -39.09 -34.88
C TRP A 168 1.27 -38.36 -33.63
N SER A 169 -0.03 -38.08 -33.57
CA SER A 169 -0.65 -37.43 -32.41
C SER A 169 -0.75 -38.41 -31.25
N MET A 170 -0.52 -37.93 -30.03
CA MET A 170 -0.92 -38.67 -28.84
C MET A 170 -2.42 -38.98 -28.89
N ILE A 171 -2.80 -40.21 -28.49
CA ILE A 171 -4.19 -40.68 -28.47
C ILE A 171 -4.96 -40.02 -27.31
N ASN A 172 -4.27 -39.80 -26.20
CA ASN A 172 -4.83 -39.18 -25.00
C ASN A 172 -4.56 -37.67 -24.96
N THR A 173 -5.54 -36.90 -24.47
CA THR A 173 -5.40 -35.45 -24.32
C THR A 173 -4.50 -35.10 -23.15
N ALA A 174 -3.44 -34.33 -23.43
CA ALA A 174 -2.62 -33.71 -22.40
C ALA A 174 -3.36 -32.50 -21.80
N THR A 175 -3.13 -32.23 -20.51
CA THR A 175 -3.71 -31.08 -19.80
C THR A 175 -2.62 -30.30 -19.08
N VAL A 176 -2.83 -29.00 -18.95
CA VAL A 176 -1.96 -28.09 -18.19
C VAL A 176 -2.82 -27.39 -17.15
N ALA A 177 -2.47 -27.56 -15.88
CA ALA A 177 -3.08 -26.86 -14.75
C ALA A 177 -2.08 -25.83 -14.20
N VAL A 178 -2.60 -24.72 -13.68
CA VAL A 178 -1.82 -23.70 -12.99
C VAL A 178 -2.25 -23.63 -11.54
N ALA A 179 -1.30 -23.62 -10.61
CA ALA A 179 -1.60 -23.61 -9.17
C ALA A 179 -2.26 -22.29 -8.72
N SER A 180 -1.87 -21.18 -9.35
CA SER A 180 -2.43 -19.85 -9.12
C SER A 180 -2.58 -19.12 -10.46
N PRO A 181 -3.80 -18.72 -10.88
CA PRO A 181 -4.05 -18.07 -12.16
C PRO A 181 -3.82 -16.54 -12.13
N LEU A 182 -3.22 -16.01 -11.06
CA LEU A 182 -3.08 -14.56 -10.88
C LEU A 182 -2.03 -13.99 -11.84
N ALA A 183 -2.38 -12.92 -12.54
CA ALA A 183 -1.54 -12.27 -13.55
C ALA A 183 -0.21 -11.78 -12.98
N GLY A 184 0.89 -12.01 -13.70
CA GLY A 184 2.23 -11.59 -13.29
C GLY A 184 2.76 -12.25 -12.02
N ARG A 185 2.11 -13.31 -11.50
CA ARG A 185 2.58 -14.04 -10.31
C ARG A 185 3.42 -15.24 -10.68
N THR A 186 4.49 -15.44 -9.92
CA THR A 186 5.25 -16.68 -9.92
C THR A 186 4.40 -17.80 -9.34
N THR A 187 4.29 -18.89 -10.08
CA THR A 187 3.41 -20.01 -9.78
C THR A 187 4.02 -21.30 -10.34
N SER A 188 3.30 -22.40 -10.15
CA SER A 188 3.67 -23.71 -10.66
C SER A 188 2.67 -24.18 -11.70
N TYR A 189 3.18 -24.81 -12.76
CA TYR A 189 2.39 -25.41 -13.83
C TYR A 189 2.53 -26.92 -13.74
N THR A 190 1.41 -27.63 -13.77
CA THR A 190 1.37 -29.08 -13.74
C THR A 190 0.86 -29.60 -15.06
N VAL A 191 1.69 -30.38 -15.74
CA VAL A 191 1.38 -31.03 -17.01
C VAL A 191 1.03 -32.48 -16.74
N SER A 192 -0.14 -32.92 -17.19
CA SER A 192 -0.59 -34.32 -17.07
C SER A 192 -0.91 -34.88 -18.44
N PHE A 193 -0.38 -36.07 -18.76
CA PHE A 193 -0.67 -36.77 -20.03
C PHE A 193 -0.37 -38.27 -19.90
N THR A 194 -0.87 -39.07 -20.85
CA THR A 194 -0.53 -40.49 -20.98
C THR A 194 0.31 -40.68 -22.23
N THR A 195 1.48 -41.33 -22.12
CA THR A 195 2.31 -41.60 -23.30
C THR A 195 1.86 -42.86 -24.01
N ASP A 196 1.73 -42.84 -25.34
CA ASP A 196 1.33 -44.04 -26.11
C ASP A 196 2.53 -44.85 -26.63
N VAL A 197 3.76 -44.40 -26.34
CA VAL A 197 5.01 -45.06 -26.70
C VAL A 197 5.86 -45.33 -25.46
N LYS A 198 6.77 -46.30 -25.55
CA LYS A 198 7.74 -46.55 -24.48
C LYS A 198 8.79 -45.43 -24.48
N LEU A 199 8.88 -44.65 -23.40
CA LEU A 199 9.92 -43.62 -23.24
C LEU A 199 11.10 -44.23 -22.50
N ARG A 200 12.24 -44.34 -23.18
CA ARG A 200 13.44 -44.95 -22.58
C ARG A 200 14.22 -43.92 -21.77
N ILE A 201 15.13 -44.41 -20.93
CA ILE A 201 16.15 -43.56 -20.32
C ILE A 201 16.86 -42.72 -21.40
N GLY A 202 16.93 -41.41 -21.18
CA GLY A 202 17.45 -40.42 -22.12
C GLY A 202 16.38 -39.77 -23.02
N SER A 203 15.16 -40.30 -23.09
CA SER A 203 14.04 -39.63 -23.77
C SER A 203 13.74 -38.27 -23.13
N VAL A 204 13.19 -37.34 -23.91
CA VAL A 204 12.90 -35.97 -23.49
C VAL A 204 11.40 -35.69 -23.60
N ILE A 205 10.79 -35.17 -22.55
CA ILE A 205 9.43 -34.62 -22.55
C ILE A 205 9.55 -33.11 -22.75
N ALA A 206 8.88 -32.55 -23.76
CA ALA A 206 8.96 -31.15 -24.13
C ALA A 206 7.61 -30.45 -23.99
N LEU A 207 7.46 -29.57 -23.00
CA LEU A 207 6.32 -28.66 -22.89
C LEU A 207 6.57 -27.41 -23.73
N LYS A 208 5.75 -27.18 -24.76
CA LYS A 208 5.73 -25.95 -25.55
C LYS A 208 4.79 -24.93 -24.92
N VAL A 209 5.35 -23.80 -24.51
CA VAL A 209 4.59 -22.67 -23.95
C VAL A 209 4.11 -21.76 -25.10
N PRO A 210 2.84 -21.34 -25.12
CA PRO A 210 2.32 -20.47 -26.18
C PRO A 210 2.96 -19.08 -26.13
N ILE A 211 3.20 -18.50 -27.31
CA ILE A 211 3.68 -17.12 -27.47
C ILE A 211 2.47 -16.21 -27.53
N LEU A 212 2.47 -15.15 -26.74
CA LEU A 212 1.43 -14.13 -26.71
C LEU A 212 1.93 -12.88 -27.44
N SER A 213 1.04 -12.16 -28.10
CA SER A 213 1.41 -10.98 -28.92
C SER A 213 1.74 -9.74 -28.08
N SER A 214 1.12 -9.60 -26.91
CA SER A 214 1.12 -8.34 -26.14
C SER A 214 1.57 -8.50 -24.68
N SER A 215 1.78 -9.74 -24.25
CA SER A 215 2.25 -10.14 -22.93
C SER A 215 3.19 -11.34 -23.06
N VAL A 216 3.71 -11.85 -21.95
CA VAL A 216 4.62 -13.01 -21.97
C VAL A 216 4.41 -13.87 -20.73
N ILE A 217 4.39 -15.20 -20.92
CA ILE A 217 4.58 -16.16 -19.83
C ILE A 217 6.10 -16.29 -19.64
N VAL A 218 6.63 -15.90 -18.49
CA VAL A 218 8.09 -15.98 -18.23
C VAL A 218 8.40 -17.31 -17.58
N PHE A 219 9.09 -18.18 -18.30
CA PHE A 219 9.48 -19.52 -17.82
C PHE A 219 10.99 -19.76 -17.85
N THR A 220 11.79 -18.73 -18.14
CA THR A 220 13.27 -18.83 -18.17
C THR A 220 13.88 -19.27 -16.84
N GLY A 221 13.21 -19.00 -15.72
CA GLY A 221 13.59 -19.45 -14.38
C GLY A 221 12.90 -20.73 -13.91
N ALA A 222 12.20 -21.46 -14.79
CA ALA A 222 11.44 -22.63 -14.39
C ALA A 222 12.34 -23.72 -13.79
N THR A 223 11.89 -24.35 -12.71
CA THR A 223 12.60 -25.44 -12.03
C THR A 223 11.70 -26.66 -11.87
N LEU A 224 12.28 -27.84 -11.75
CA LEU A 224 11.51 -29.06 -11.51
C LEU A 224 10.93 -29.05 -10.08
N GLY A 225 9.64 -29.37 -9.96
CA GLY A 225 8.93 -29.44 -8.69
C GLY A 225 8.63 -30.87 -8.26
N ALA A 226 7.70 -31.53 -8.95
CA ALA A 226 7.23 -32.88 -8.65
C ALA A 226 7.11 -33.73 -9.92
N LEU A 227 7.24 -35.04 -9.75
CA LEU A 227 7.13 -36.05 -10.79
C LEU A 227 6.19 -37.15 -10.30
N ASP A 228 5.22 -37.53 -11.13
CA ASP A 228 4.37 -38.70 -10.93
C ASP A 228 4.37 -39.57 -12.19
N GLY A 229 4.41 -40.89 -12.02
CA GLY A 229 4.64 -41.84 -13.11
C GLY A 229 6.02 -41.75 -13.77
N ILE A 230 6.92 -40.91 -13.26
CA ILE A 230 8.29 -40.70 -13.75
C ILE A 230 9.28 -40.94 -12.62
N ASN A 231 10.37 -41.65 -12.91
CA ASN A 231 11.39 -41.95 -11.90
C ASN A 231 12.05 -40.66 -11.37
N PRO A 232 12.20 -40.50 -10.03
CA PRO A 232 12.78 -39.30 -9.41
C PRO A 232 14.22 -38.97 -9.84
N ALA A 233 14.95 -39.91 -10.43
CA ALA A 233 16.28 -39.65 -11.01
C ALA A 233 16.23 -38.69 -12.22
N SER A 234 15.06 -38.50 -12.83
CA SER A 234 14.82 -37.62 -14.00
C SER A 234 14.87 -36.14 -13.59
N THR A 235 16.06 -35.64 -13.27
CA THR A 235 16.26 -34.28 -12.71
C THR A 235 16.76 -33.26 -13.72
N VAL A 236 17.16 -33.70 -14.92
CA VAL A 236 17.76 -32.82 -15.94
C VAL A 236 16.66 -32.04 -16.66
N LEU A 237 16.56 -30.76 -16.31
CA LEU A 237 15.65 -29.78 -16.91
C LEU A 237 16.44 -28.78 -17.77
N ARG A 238 15.98 -28.54 -19.00
CA ARG A 238 16.53 -27.52 -19.91
C ARG A 238 15.43 -26.60 -20.40
N VAL A 239 15.56 -25.31 -20.11
CA VAL A 239 14.63 -24.28 -20.55
C VAL A 239 15.17 -23.58 -21.79
N VAL A 240 14.47 -23.68 -22.92
CA VAL A 240 14.82 -23.01 -24.17
C VAL A 240 13.55 -22.62 -24.89
N SER A 241 13.24 -21.33 -24.93
CA SER A 241 12.01 -20.82 -25.56
C SER A 241 11.84 -21.36 -26.99
N PRO A 242 10.65 -21.89 -27.36
CA PRO A 242 9.40 -21.90 -26.59
C PRO A 242 9.18 -23.13 -25.69
N TYR A 243 10.20 -23.94 -25.41
CA TYR A 243 10.10 -25.23 -24.73
C TYR A 243 10.70 -25.27 -23.32
N ILE A 244 10.09 -26.11 -22.47
CA ILE A 244 10.68 -26.64 -21.24
C ILE A 244 10.89 -28.14 -21.46
N LEU A 245 12.13 -28.62 -21.32
CA LEU A 245 12.55 -29.98 -21.67
C LEU A 245 12.97 -30.75 -20.42
N LEU A 246 12.37 -31.91 -20.16
CA LEU A 246 12.74 -32.83 -19.09
C LEU A 246 13.35 -34.11 -19.67
N THR A 247 14.53 -34.52 -19.23
CA THR A 247 15.17 -35.77 -19.66
C THR A 247 14.86 -36.91 -18.67
N ILE A 248 14.37 -38.04 -19.18
CA ILE A 248 14.06 -39.25 -18.42
C ILE A 248 15.35 -39.95 -17.97
N ALA A 249 15.40 -40.38 -16.72
CA ALA A 249 16.52 -41.13 -16.15
C ALA A 249 16.05 -42.18 -15.12
N GLY A 250 16.93 -43.12 -14.77
CA GLY A 250 16.69 -44.14 -13.75
C GLY A 250 15.89 -45.34 -14.24
N GLN A 251 14.76 -45.14 -14.92
CA GLN A 251 13.91 -46.22 -15.42
C GLN A 251 13.21 -45.85 -16.74
N ASP A 252 13.02 -46.83 -17.62
CA ASP A 252 12.11 -46.73 -18.76
C ASP A 252 10.65 -46.57 -18.30
N ILE A 253 9.88 -45.80 -19.05
CA ILE A 253 8.43 -45.60 -18.88
C ILE A 253 7.70 -46.41 -19.95
N ALA A 254 6.80 -47.30 -19.53
CA ALA A 254 6.03 -48.13 -20.44
C ALA A 254 4.96 -47.32 -21.20
N ALA A 255 4.63 -47.75 -22.41
CA ALA A 255 3.48 -47.22 -23.15
C ALA A 255 2.18 -47.41 -22.33
N GLY A 256 1.29 -46.43 -22.36
CA GLY A 256 0.06 -46.37 -21.58
C GLY A 256 0.22 -45.83 -20.15
N SER A 257 1.44 -45.45 -19.72
CA SER A 257 1.66 -44.88 -18.39
C SER A 257 1.15 -43.44 -18.32
N ALA A 258 0.38 -43.13 -17.26
CA ALA A 258 -0.03 -41.77 -16.93
C ALA A 258 1.13 -41.03 -16.23
N LEU A 259 1.44 -39.83 -16.69
CA LEU A 259 2.58 -39.03 -16.28
C LEU A 259 2.13 -37.65 -15.81
N GLN A 260 2.75 -37.14 -14.75
CA GLN A 260 2.59 -35.77 -14.28
C GLN A 260 3.94 -35.11 -14.02
N ILE A 261 4.09 -33.87 -14.48
CA ILE A 261 5.29 -33.05 -14.22
C ILE A 261 4.84 -31.69 -13.70
N THR A 262 5.33 -31.31 -12.52
CA THR A 262 5.16 -29.96 -11.99
C THR A 262 6.43 -29.15 -12.22
N TYR A 263 6.28 -28.02 -12.92
CA TYR A 263 7.31 -27.00 -13.10
C TYR A 263 7.01 -25.82 -12.18
N ASN A 264 7.95 -25.46 -11.31
CA ASN A 264 7.87 -24.29 -10.43
C ASN A 264 8.50 -23.07 -11.13
N ASN A 265 8.35 -21.89 -10.52
CA ASN A 265 9.03 -20.66 -10.93
C ASN A 265 8.67 -20.16 -12.33
N ILE A 266 7.39 -20.30 -12.71
CA ILE A 266 6.84 -19.74 -13.95
C ILE A 266 5.99 -18.51 -13.61
N ILE A 267 6.14 -17.42 -14.35
CA ILE A 267 5.38 -16.19 -14.15
C ILE A 267 4.26 -16.11 -15.20
N ASN A 268 3.03 -15.96 -14.73
CA ASN A 268 1.86 -15.79 -15.58
C ASN A 268 1.92 -14.48 -16.38
N ALA A 269 1.27 -14.48 -17.55
CA ALA A 269 1.08 -13.27 -18.35
C ALA A 269 0.04 -12.32 -17.70
N ALA A 270 -0.24 -11.18 -18.35
CA ALA A 270 -1.34 -10.30 -17.99
C ALA A 270 -2.70 -11.01 -18.13
N ALA A 271 -3.73 -10.50 -17.43
CA ALA A 271 -5.05 -11.12 -17.37
C ALA A 271 -5.67 -11.30 -18.78
N GLN A 272 -5.70 -12.54 -19.24
CA GLN A 272 -6.22 -12.94 -20.55
C GLN A 272 -6.40 -14.46 -20.60
N GLN A 273 -7.06 -14.95 -21.66
CA GLN A 273 -7.06 -16.36 -22.00
C GLN A 273 -5.86 -16.67 -22.93
N THR A 274 -5.08 -17.69 -22.60
CA THR A 274 -3.95 -18.10 -23.43
C THR A 274 -4.39 -19.03 -24.56
N PRO A 275 -3.62 -19.10 -25.66
CA PRO A 275 -3.67 -20.24 -26.57
C PRO A 275 -3.34 -21.55 -25.84
N VAL A 276 -3.54 -22.66 -26.55
CA VAL A 276 -3.25 -24.01 -26.05
C VAL A 276 -1.74 -24.26 -25.91
N PHE A 277 -1.37 -25.14 -24.99
CA PHE A 277 -0.01 -25.67 -24.87
C PHE A 277 0.11 -26.94 -25.72
N TYR A 278 1.35 -27.41 -25.91
CA TYR A 278 1.64 -28.68 -26.56
C TYR A 278 2.67 -29.46 -25.75
N VAL A 279 2.57 -30.78 -25.75
CA VAL A 279 3.51 -31.68 -25.04
C VAL A 279 4.05 -32.70 -26.01
N ASP A 280 5.32 -32.60 -26.39
CA ASP A 280 5.95 -33.60 -27.27
C ASP A 280 6.76 -34.59 -26.45
N THR A 281 6.78 -35.85 -26.87
CA THR A 281 7.79 -36.82 -26.41
C THR A 281 8.84 -37.00 -27.48
N ARG A 282 10.12 -37.06 -27.08
CA ARG A 282 11.26 -37.04 -27.98
C ARG A 282 12.31 -38.07 -27.58
N HIS A 283 13.05 -38.54 -28.56
CA HIS A 283 14.22 -39.36 -28.36
C HIS A 283 15.41 -38.53 -27.88
N PRO A 284 16.43 -39.13 -27.21
CA PRO A 284 17.63 -38.41 -26.77
C PRO A 284 18.36 -37.61 -27.87
N ASN A 285 18.26 -38.01 -29.14
CA ASN A 285 18.83 -37.26 -30.27
C ASN A 285 17.96 -36.07 -30.74
N GLY A 286 16.82 -35.81 -30.11
CA GLY A 286 15.90 -34.72 -30.40
C GLY A 286 14.77 -35.05 -31.39
N ALA A 287 14.76 -36.24 -31.98
CA ALA A 287 13.69 -36.66 -32.88
C ALA A 287 12.36 -36.84 -32.12
N VAL A 288 11.25 -36.42 -32.73
CA VAL A 288 9.92 -36.46 -32.09
C VAL A 288 9.32 -37.85 -32.25
N TYR A 289 8.88 -38.45 -31.13
CA TYR A 289 8.07 -39.67 -31.14
C TYR A 289 6.61 -39.31 -31.40
N GLN A 290 6.04 -38.50 -30.52
CA GLN A 290 4.65 -38.09 -30.56
C GLN A 290 4.59 -36.56 -30.46
N VAL A 291 3.76 -35.96 -31.29
CA VAL A 291 3.42 -34.54 -31.17
C VAL A 291 2.25 -34.43 -30.21
N GLY A 292 2.32 -33.44 -29.31
CA GLY A 292 1.31 -33.30 -28.26
C GLY A 292 -0.09 -33.08 -28.80
N ALA A 293 -1.06 -33.79 -28.22
CA ALA A 293 -2.47 -33.44 -28.32
C ALA A 293 -2.65 -31.98 -27.86
N THR A 294 -3.52 -31.21 -28.54
CA THR A 294 -3.86 -29.85 -28.14
C THR A 294 -4.36 -29.86 -26.69
N THR A 295 -3.61 -29.21 -25.78
CA THR A 295 -4.04 -29.10 -24.39
C THR A 295 -5.11 -28.04 -24.22
N ASN A 296 -5.54 -27.80 -22.99
CA ASN A 296 -6.30 -26.60 -22.65
C ASN A 296 -5.42 -25.33 -22.68
N GLY A 297 -6.03 -24.19 -22.96
CA GLY A 297 -5.49 -22.88 -22.59
C GLY A 297 -5.71 -22.58 -21.10
N LEU A 298 -5.02 -21.57 -20.59
CA LEU A 298 -5.17 -21.06 -19.23
C LEU A 298 -5.88 -19.71 -19.24
N THR A 299 -6.68 -19.43 -18.22
CA THR A 299 -7.29 -18.11 -18.01
C THR A 299 -6.62 -17.44 -16.83
N PHE A 300 -5.96 -16.30 -17.08
CA PHE A 300 -5.35 -15.49 -16.03
C PHE A 300 -6.27 -14.35 -15.60
N THR A 301 -6.26 -14.04 -14.31
CA THR A 301 -7.07 -12.98 -13.71
C THR A 301 -6.20 -11.90 -13.10
N SER A 302 -6.65 -10.64 -13.19
CA SER A 302 -5.94 -9.52 -12.56
C SER A 302 -6.13 -9.53 -11.05
N THR A 303 -5.23 -8.86 -10.35
CA THR A 303 -5.29 -8.67 -8.89
C THR A 303 -5.44 -7.21 -8.51
N THR A 304 -5.59 -6.96 -7.21
CA THR A 304 -5.57 -5.60 -6.68
C THR A 304 -4.13 -5.11 -6.54
N LEU A 305 -3.89 -3.85 -6.89
CA LEU A 305 -2.60 -3.21 -6.67
C LEU A 305 -2.34 -3.04 -5.16
N PRO A 306 -1.17 -3.45 -4.62
CA PRO A 306 -0.92 -3.43 -3.17
C PRO A 306 -1.06 -2.07 -2.50
N SER A 307 -0.55 -1.01 -3.14
CA SER A 307 -0.71 0.36 -2.67
C SER A 307 -0.52 1.34 -3.82
N ALA A 308 -1.22 2.46 -3.74
CA ALA A 308 -0.99 3.63 -4.57
C ALA A 308 -1.41 4.88 -3.83
N THR A 309 -0.65 5.95 -4.00
CA THR A 309 -0.93 7.28 -3.49
C THR A 309 -0.68 8.29 -4.60
N LEU A 310 -1.51 9.33 -4.59
CA LEU A 310 -1.39 10.48 -5.48
C LEU A 310 -1.44 11.72 -4.59
N THR A 311 -0.34 12.46 -4.49
CA THR A 311 -0.20 13.57 -3.53
C THR A 311 0.14 14.86 -4.28
N PRO A 312 -0.70 15.91 -4.20
CA PRO A 312 -0.38 17.20 -4.79
C PRO A 312 0.66 17.96 -3.97
N VAL A 313 1.45 18.78 -4.66
CA VAL A 313 2.31 19.79 -4.03
C VAL A 313 1.49 20.96 -3.47
N SER A 314 0.35 21.28 -4.08
CA SER A 314 -0.57 22.33 -3.65
C SER A 314 -2.02 21.83 -3.64
N TYR A 315 -2.73 22.08 -2.54
CA TYR A 315 -4.11 21.67 -2.34
C TYR A 315 -5.13 22.76 -2.74
N TRP A 316 -4.67 23.91 -3.23
CA TRP A 316 -5.54 25.01 -3.61
C TRP A 316 -6.27 24.73 -4.92
N ALA A 317 -7.58 24.99 -4.93
CA ALA A 317 -8.42 24.91 -6.12
C ALA A 317 -7.92 25.84 -7.24
N GLY A 318 -8.04 25.40 -8.49
CA GLY A 318 -7.69 26.19 -9.69
C GLY A 318 -6.19 26.50 -9.89
N VAL A 319 -5.32 26.05 -8.98
CA VAL A 319 -3.87 26.19 -9.10
C VAL A 319 -3.29 25.10 -9.99
N THR A 320 -2.35 25.48 -10.87
CA THR A 320 -1.48 24.53 -11.58
C THR A 320 -0.41 24.02 -10.63
N THR A 321 -0.36 22.72 -10.39
CA THR A 321 0.55 22.08 -9.42
C THR A 321 1.09 20.75 -9.96
N ASN A 322 2.13 20.26 -9.28
CA ASN A 322 2.66 18.92 -9.48
C ASN A 322 1.97 17.91 -8.55
N TYR A 323 1.97 16.65 -8.96
CA TYR A 323 1.47 15.50 -8.23
C TYR A 323 2.54 14.41 -8.19
N ASP A 324 2.86 13.94 -6.99
CA ASP A 324 3.71 12.78 -6.79
C ASP A 324 2.87 11.50 -6.78
N VAL A 325 3.18 10.60 -7.71
CA VAL A 325 2.60 9.26 -7.79
C VAL A 325 3.56 8.32 -7.09
N ALA A 326 3.07 7.56 -6.11
CA ALA A 326 3.81 6.44 -5.54
C ALA A 326 2.93 5.19 -5.54
N PHE A 327 3.53 4.03 -5.83
CA PHE A 327 2.82 2.76 -5.83
C PHE A 327 3.75 1.59 -5.53
N ALA A 328 3.13 0.46 -5.19
CA ALA A 328 3.76 -0.84 -5.13
C ALA A 328 3.08 -1.76 -6.13
N ASN A 329 3.84 -2.67 -6.73
CA ASN A 329 3.32 -3.75 -7.57
C ASN A 329 3.74 -5.08 -6.97
N ALA A 330 2.86 -6.07 -7.02
CA ALA A 330 3.22 -7.42 -6.59
C ALA A 330 3.19 -8.42 -7.76
N ALA A 331 2.70 -8.00 -8.92
CA ALA A 331 2.91 -8.64 -10.21
C ALA A 331 4.27 -8.29 -10.81
N TYR A 332 4.94 -9.24 -11.46
CA TYR A 332 6.05 -9.01 -12.37
C TYR A 332 5.53 -8.31 -13.63
N LEU A 333 6.17 -7.20 -14.01
CA LEU A 333 5.77 -6.41 -15.18
C LEU A 333 6.78 -6.59 -16.29
N SER A 334 6.34 -7.08 -17.44
CA SER A 334 7.18 -7.20 -18.63
C SER A 334 7.60 -5.83 -19.18
N SER A 335 8.68 -5.79 -19.97
CA SER A 335 9.04 -4.62 -20.77
C SER A 335 7.83 -4.14 -21.60
N GLY A 336 7.60 -2.83 -21.67
CA GLY A 336 6.46 -2.25 -22.39
C GLY A 336 5.11 -2.27 -21.66
N SER A 337 5.07 -2.75 -20.40
CA SER A 337 3.89 -2.59 -19.53
C SER A 337 3.53 -1.12 -19.33
N ARG A 338 2.25 -0.84 -19.04
CA ARG A 338 1.71 0.52 -18.88
C ARG A 338 1.23 0.75 -17.46
N VAL A 339 1.52 1.92 -16.90
CA VAL A 339 0.93 2.45 -15.66
C VAL A 339 0.02 3.60 -16.04
N ASP A 340 -1.28 3.41 -15.88
CA ASP A 340 -2.31 4.37 -16.21
C ASP A 340 -2.94 4.94 -14.93
N ILE A 341 -2.87 6.26 -14.73
CA ILE A 341 -3.61 6.98 -13.70
C ILE A 341 -4.77 7.73 -14.36
N THR A 342 -6.00 7.43 -13.96
CA THR A 342 -7.19 8.13 -14.47
C THR A 342 -7.70 9.11 -13.43
N PHE A 343 -7.76 10.38 -13.82
CA PHE A 343 -8.25 11.49 -13.04
C PHE A 343 -9.77 11.65 -13.21
N PRO A 344 -10.48 12.18 -12.19
CA PRO A 344 -11.83 12.69 -12.36
C PRO A 344 -11.88 13.75 -13.47
N ALA A 345 -12.99 13.82 -14.20
CA ALA A 345 -13.18 14.77 -15.32
C ALA A 345 -13.12 16.25 -14.93
N THR A 346 -13.16 16.55 -13.63
CA THR A 346 -13.01 17.91 -13.10
C THR A 346 -11.56 18.41 -13.15
N PHE A 347 -10.57 17.51 -13.24
CA PHE A 347 -9.16 17.87 -13.41
C PHE A 347 -8.85 18.24 -14.86
N ASN A 348 -7.97 19.22 -15.06
CA ASN A 348 -7.37 19.46 -16.37
C ASN A 348 -5.91 19.01 -16.36
N ILE A 349 -5.66 17.90 -17.07
CA ILE A 349 -4.34 17.27 -17.21
C ILE A 349 -3.77 17.40 -18.64
N SER A 350 -4.37 18.23 -19.49
CA SER A 350 -4.01 18.31 -20.92
C SER A 350 -2.58 18.79 -21.17
N GLY A 351 -2.05 19.62 -20.26
CA GLY A 351 -0.67 20.12 -20.29
C GLY A 351 0.32 19.28 -19.49
N THR A 352 -0.10 18.13 -18.95
CA THR A 352 0.72 17.37 -18.02
C THR A 352 1.97 16.81 -18.67
N THR A 353 3.07 16.83 -17.93
CA THR A 353 4.35 16.20 -18.27
C THR A 353 4.78 15.28 -17.13
N MET A 354 5.60 14.28 -17.42
CA MET A 354 6.19 13.43 -16.38
C MET A 354 7.65 13.81 -16.15
N THR A 355 7.99 14.08 -14.91
CA THR A 355 9.36 14.28 -14.45
C THR A 355 9.70 13.29 -13.34
N ARG A 356 11.00 13.08 -13.10
CA ARG A 356 11.57 12.28 -12.00
C ARG A 356 10.93 10.89 -11.82
N SER A 357 11.60 9.83 -12.24
CA SER A 357 11.17 8.45 -11.93
C SER A 357 12.01 7.83 -10.81
N THR A 358 11.37 7.05 -9.95
CA THR A 358 12.02 6.33 -8.84
C THR A 358 11.72 4.85 -8.96
N ASN A 359 12.76 4.01 -8.92
CA ASN A 359 12.65 2.55 -9.03
C ASN A 359 11.83 2.09 -10.25
N LEU A 360 11.90 2.83 -11.36
CA LEU A 360 11.29 2.48 -12.64
C LEU A 360 12.34 2.59 -13.75
N PRO A 361 12.21 1.81 -14.84
CA PRO A 361 13.07 1.97 -16.00
C PRO A 361 13.02 3.41 -16.52
N THR A 362 14.18 3.97 -16.88
CA THR A 362 14.29 5.31 -17.48
C THR A 362 14.47 5.24 -19.00
N MET A 363 15.20 4.25 -19.48
CA MET A 363 15.47 4.04 -20.91
C MET A 363 14.20 3.59 -21.65
N ASN A 364 13.83 4.31 -22.71
CA ASN A 364 12.64 4.04 -23.55
C ASN A 364 11.29 4.11 -22.81
N THR A 365 11.26 4.76 -21.65
CA THR A 365 9.99 5.04 -20.94
C THR A 365 9.30 6.20 -21.64
N VAL A 366 8.03 6.03 -22.00
CA VAL A 366 7.24 7.00 -22.76
C VAL A 366 6.05 7.46 -21.93
N PHE A 367 5.84 8.78 -21.87
CA PHE A 367 4.69 9.39 -21.23
C PHE A 367 3.69 9.91 -22.27
N SER A 368 2.40 9.73 -22.02
CA SER A 368 1.34 10.34 -22.83
C SER A 368 0.09 10.63 -22.00
N VAL A 369 -0.72 11.58 -22.47
CA VAL A 369 -2.01 11.94 -21.88
C VAL A 369 -3.12 11.54 -22.85
N LEU A 370 -4.12 10.82 -22.35
CA LEU A 370 -5.27 10.30 -23.08
C LEU A 370 -6.55 10.80 -22.40
N SER A 371 -7.05 11.96 -22.81
CA SER A 371 -8.18 12.63 -22.16
C SER A 371 -7.89 12.92 -20.68
N VAL A 372 -8.43 12.12 -19.77
CA VAL A 372 -8.26 12.21 -18.31
C VAL A 372 -7.31 11.15 -17.74
N THR A 373 -6.66 10.36 -18.59
CA THR A 373 -5.69 9.34 -18.18
C THR A 373 -4.26 9.76 -18.50
N ALA A 374 -3.40 9.79 -17.48
CA ALA A 374 -1.95 9.91 -17.61
C ALA A 374 -1.32 8.51 -17.72
N ARG A 375 -0.65 8.22 -18.84
CA ARG A 375 -0.09 6.91 -19.16
C ARG A 375 1.44 6.95 -19.18
N VAL A 376 2.06 6.04 -18.43
CA VAL A 376 3.49 5.75 -18.46
C VAL A 376 3.70 4.38 -19.06
N THR A 377 4.32 4.29 -20.23
CA THR A 377 4.77 3.02 -20.82
C THR A 377 6.19 2.75 -20.35
N LEU A 378 6.37 1.67 -19.58
CA LEU A 378 7.64 1.25 -19.01
C LEU A 378 8.60 0.79 -20.10
N GLY A 379 9.86 1.20 -19.95
CA GLY A 379 10.95 0.93 -20.88
C GLY A 379 11.38 -0.53 -21.03
N SER A 380 12.60 -0.72 -21.54
CA SER A 380 13.14 -2.00 -22.02
C SER A 380 13.48 -3.04 -20.95
N MET A 381 13.33 -2.70 -19.67
CA MET A 381 13.60 -3.61 -18.56
C MET A 381 12.32 -4.00 -17.85
N ALA A 382 12.20 -5.28 -17.50
CA ALA A 382 11.11 -5.76 -16.68
C ALA A 382 11.20 -5.20 -15.25
N VAL A 383 10.03 -4.99 -14.63
CA VAL A 383 9.91 -4.49 -13.27
C VAL A 383 9.48 -5.62 -12.36
N GLN A 384 10.34 -5.96 -11.39
CA GLN A 384 10.06 -6.99 -10.39
C GLN A 384 8.94 -6.56 -9.42
N PRO A 385 8.31 -7.48 -8.68
CA PRO A 385 7.50 -7.13 -7.52
C PRO A 385 8.29 -6.26 -6.52
N GLY A 386 7.67 -5.23 -5.95
CA GLY A 386 8.32 -4.36 -4.97
C GLY A 386 7.54 -3.09 -4.62
N THR A 387 8.13 -2.30 -3.72
CA THR A 387 7.57 -1.04 -3.20
C THR A 387 8.44 0.17 -3.60
N GLY A 388 7.99 1.38 -3.27
CA GLY A 388 8.76 2.60 -3.44
C GLY A 388 8.96 3.00 -4.91
N ARG A 389 8.01 2.65 -5.78
CA ARG A 389 8.01 3.07 -7.18
C ARG A 389 7.20 4.35 -7.32
N GLY A 390 7.61 5.23 -8.20
CA GLY A 390 6.88 6.47 -8.38
C GLY A 390 7.43 7.38 -9.45
N PHE A 391 6.66 8.41 -9.75
CA PHE A 391 7.02 9.48 -10.66
C PHE A 391 6.23 10.75 -10.35
N THR A 392 6.73 11.89 -10.82
CA THR A 392 6.08 13.19 -10.64
C THR A 392 5.34 13.57 -11.93
N LEU A 393 4.07 13.94 -11.81
CA LEU A 393 3.28 14.54 -12.88
C LEU A 393 3.24 16.06 -12.66
N GLU A 394 3.64 16.84 -13.64
CA GLU A 394 3.69 18.31 -13.56
C GLU A 394 2.56 18.95 -14.36
N ASN A 395 2.28 20.22 -14.12
CA ASN A 395 1.33 21.02 -14.90
C ASN A 395 -0.12 20.51 -14.87
N ILE A 396 -0.56 19.95 -13.74
CA ILE A 396 -1.96 19.57 -13.52
C ILE A 396 -2.70 20.75 -12.90
N VAL A 397 -3.84 21.13 -13.47
CA VAL A 397 -4.71 22.16 -12.88
C VAL A 397 -5.72 21.49 -11.96
N ASN A 398 -5.70 21.87 -10.68
CA ASN A 398 -6.67 21.41 -9.69
C ASN A 398 -8.10 21.86 -10.05
N PRO A 399 -9.12 21.03 -9.76
CA PRO A 399 -10.53 21.43 -9.91
C PRO A 399 -10.91 22.52 -8.90
N GLY A 400 -12.19 22.92 -8.91
CA GLY A 400 -12.75 23.62 -7.76
C GLY A 400 -12.72 22.77 -6.49
N SER A 401 -12.90 23.41 -5.34
CA SER A 401 -12.77 22.80 -4.02
C SER A 401 -13.75 21.66 -3.81
N THR A 402 -13.31 20.61 -3.12
CA THR A 402 -14.14 19.46 -2.75
C THR A 402 -14.96 19.71 -1.48
N CYS A 403 -14.70 20.83 -0.81
CA CYS A 403 -15.23 21.23 0.49
C CYS A 403 -15.29 22.76 0.57
N ASP A 404 -16.08 23.29 1.51
CA ASP A 404 -16.22 24.74 1.74
C ASP A 404 -15.23 25.27 2.80
N GLU A 405 -13.98 24.82 2.74
CA GLU A 405 -12.95 25.09 3.75
C GLU A 405 -11.66 25.62 3.11
N TYR A 406 -10.91 26.42 3.87
CA TYR A 406 -9.61 26.96 3.49
C TYR A 406 -8.43 26.09 3.98
N ILE A 407 -8.69 25.14 4.89
CA ILE A 407 -7.69 24.32 5.56
C ILE A 407 -7.96 22.86 5.22
N VAL A 408 -6.93 22.16 4.73
CA VAL A 408 -7.05 20.82 4.13
C VAL A 408 -7.52 19.79 5.16
N GLU A 409 -7.07 19.93 6.40
CA GLU A 409 -7.39 19.07 7.54
C GLU A 409 -8.87 19.09 7.92
N TYR A 410 -9.62 20.11 7.51
CA TYR A 410 -11.06 20.23 7.76
C TYR A 410 -11.92 19.61 6.65
N CYS A 411 -11.28 19.15 5.57
CA CYS A 411 -11.98 18.55 4.45
C CYS A 411 -12.01 17.03 4.52
N ALA A 412 -13.14 16.46 4.12
CA ALA A 412 -13.25 15.04 3.84
C ALA A 412 -12.39 14.64 2.61
N VAL A 413 -12.21 13.33 2.43
CA VAL A 413 -11.43 12.74 1.33
C VAL A 413 -11.92 13.26 -0.03
N GLY A 414 -10.99 13.65 -0.89
CA GLY A 414 -11.28 14.19 -2.22
C GLY A 414 -11.78 13.12 -3.21
N ASN A 415 -12.09 13.56 -4.43
CA ASN A 415 -12.60 12.67 -5.48
C ASN A 415 -11.59 11.55 -5.80
N PRO A 416 -12.03 10.28 -5.85
CA PRO A 416 -11.12 9.15 -6.01
C PRO A 416 -10.53 9.09 -7.43
N TYR A 417 -9.33 8.52 -7.51
CA TYR A 417 -8.63 8.22 -8.75
C TYR A 417 -8.66 6.71 -9.02
N THR A 418 -8.32 6.30 -10.25
CA THR A 418 -8.02 4.89 -10.53
C THR A 418 -6.60 4.75 -11.03
N ILE A 419 -5.95 3.65 -10.67
CA ILE A 419 -4.64 3.27 -11.19
C ILE A 419 -4.70 1.84 -11.72
N SER A 420 -4.13 1.63 -12.91
CA SER A 420 -4.05 0.34 -13.56
C SER A 420 -2.65 0.08 -14.06
N ILE A 421 -2.15 -1.13 -13.81
CA ILE A 421 -0.94 -1.64 -14.42
C ILE A 421 -1.34 -2.72 -15.42
N SER A 422 -1.00 -2.50 -16.69
CA SER A 422 -1.41 -3.37 -17.80
C SER A 422 -0.25 -3.72 -18.73
N ASP A 423 -0.49 -4.65 -19.64
CA ASP A 423 0.43 -4.94 -20.74
C ASP A 423 0.30 -3.93 -21.89
N SER A 424 1.01 -4.18 -23.00
CA SER A 424 0.99 -3.32 -24.18
C SER A 424 -0.36 -3.27 -24.93
N ALA A 425 -1.26 -4.24 -24.70
CA ALA A 425 -2.61 -4.26 -25.24
C ALA A 425 -3.66 -3.70 -24.26
N GLY A 426 -3.28 -3.41 -23.02
CA GLY A 426 -4.20 -2.94 -21.98
C GLY A 426 -4.80 -4.05 -21.13
N ASN A 427 -4.32 -5.29 -21.23
CA ASN A 427 -4.74 -6.37 -20.33
C ASN A 427 -4.14 -6.13 -18.94
N PRO A 428 -4.94 -6.09 -17.86
CA PRO A 428 -4.46 -5.70 -16.55
C PRO A 428 -3.64 -6.81 -15.88
N PHE A 429 -2.55 -6.42 -15.21
CA PHE A 429 -1.92 -7.21 -14.16
C PHE A 429 -2.58 -6.89 -12.81
N GLU A 430 -2.58 -5.61 -12.46
CA GLU A 430 -3.03 -5.11 -11.17
C GLU A 430 -3.84 -3.82 -11.35
N MET A 431 -4.93 -3.67 -10.59
CA MET A 431 -5.74 -2.45 -10.60
C MET A 431 -6.15 -2.03 -9.20
N LEU A 432 -6.26 -0.72 -8.99
CA LEU A 432 -6.97 -0.14 -7.87
C LEU A 432 -8.05 0.79 -8.42
N THR A 433 -9.31 0.35 -8.31
CA THR A 433 -10.49 1.08 -8.82
C THR A 433 -10.87 2.28 -7.97
N THR A 434 -10.26 2.42 -6.78
CA THR A 434 -10.50 3.55 -5.87
C THR A 434 -9.22 3.83 -5.09
N VAL A 435 -8.43 4.78 -5.58
CA VAL A 435 -7.38 5.44 -4.81
C VAL A 435 -8.04 6.63 -4.12
N ALA A 436 -7.90 6.72 -2.80
CA ALA A 436 -8.44 7.86 -2.04
C ALA A 436 -7.92 9.18 -2.62
N GLY A 437 -8.84 10.09 -2.92
CA GLY A 437 -8.48 11.39 -3.45
C GLY A 437 -7.93 12.31 -2.38
N THR A 438 -7.03 13.22 -2.74
CA THR A 438 -6.64 14.31 -1.85
C THR A 438 -7.69 15.42 -1.85
N PRO A 439 -8.06 15.96 -0.68
CA PRO A 439 -8.98 17.09 -0.61
C PRO A 439 -8.41 18.30 -1.33
N ILE A 440 -9.28 19.06 -2.00
CA ILE A 440 -8.92 20.34 -2.63
C ILE A 440 -9.69 21.43 -1.88
N VAL A 441 -8.98 22.43 -1.36
CA VAL A 441 -9.53 23.54 -0.58
C VAL A 441 -9.73 24.79 -1.43
N LYS A 442 -10.72 25.61 -1.09
CA LYS A 442 -10.95 26.89 -1.78
C LYS A 442 -9.83 27.86 -1.42
N LYS A 443 -9.37 28.65 -2.38
CA LYS A 443 -8.32 29.65 -2.17
C LYS A 443 -8.92 30.98 -1.67
N PRO A 444 -8.28 31.70 -0.74
CA PRO A 444 -8.71 33.05 -0.39
C PRO A 444 -8.56 33.99 -1.58
N LEU A 445 -9.60 34.78 -1.85
CA LEU A 445 -9.55 35.85 -2.83
C LEU A 445 -8.87 37.08 -2.21
N THR A 446 -7.71 37.45 -2.73
CA THR A 446 -6.86 38.51 -2.16
C THR A 446 -7.46 39.91 -2.32
N TYR A 447 -8.18 40.16 -3.42
CA TYR A 447 -8.85 41.42 -3.63
C TYR A 447 -10.20 41.21 -4.32
N GLY A 448 -11.22 41.86 -3.76
CA GLY A 448 -12.56 41.92 -4.30
C GLY A 448 -13.22 43.22 -3.87
N ARG A 449 -14.10 43.76 -4.70
CA ARG A 449 -14.85 44.98 -4.41
C ARG A 449 -16.17 45.00 -5.16
N VAL A 450 -17.23 45.36 -4.45
CA VAL A 450 -18.55 45.61 -5.04
C VAL A 450 -18.96 47.05 -4.73
N ARG A 451 -19.26 47.85 -5.76
CA ARG A 451 -19.58 49.27 -5.66
C ARG A 451 -20.88 49.61 -6.40
N PRO A 452 -22.00 49.80 -5.69
CA PRO A 452 -23.20 50.39 -6.26
C PRO A 452 -22.94 51.82 -6.76
N LEU A 453 -23.48 52.19 -7.91
CA LEU A 453 -23.33 53.52 -8.50
C LEU A 453 -24.08 54.58 -7.68
N LEU A 454 -25.34 54.29 -7.32
CA LEU A 454 -26.15 55.12 -6.45
C LEU A 454 -26.02 54.65 -5.00
N LYS A 455 -26.13 55.58 -4.05
CA LYS A 455 -26.01 55.34 -2.60
C LYS A 455 -27.26 55.72 -1.83
N THR A 456 -28.27 56.23 -2.51
CA THR A 456 -29.57 56.54 -1.91
C THR A 456 -30.22 55.22 -1.47
N PRO A 457 -30.82 55.13 -0.27
CA PRO A 457 -31.47 53.90 0.20
C PRO A 457 -32.57 53.41 -0.74
N ASN A 458 -32.78 52.10 -0.81
CA ASN A 458 -33.87 51.45 -1.55
C ASN A 458 -33.97 51.90 -3.03
N THR A 459 -32.83 52.13 -3.67
CA THR A 459 -32.75 52.68 -5.03
C THR A 459 -32.17 51.66 -5.99
N LEU A 460 -32.85 51.45 -7.11
CA LEU A 460 -32.36 50.61 -8.21
C LEU A 460 -31.12 51.25 -8.84
N THR A 461 -30.07 50.46 -9.00
CA THR A 461 -28.77 50.94 -9.48
C THR A 461 -27.97 49.85 -10.21
N VAL A 462 -26.82 50.24 -10.74
CA VAL A 462 -25.81 49.36 -11.31
C VAL A 462 -24.72 49.18 -10.27
N ALA A 463 -24.20 47.96 -10.10
CA ALA A 463 -23.05 47.68 -9.24
C ALA A 463 -21.83 47.30 -10.07
N THR A 464 -20.71 47.97 -9.83
CA THR A 464 -19.41 47.56 -10.36
C THR A 464 -18.81 46.50 -9.46
N VAL A 465 -18.38 45.38 -10.05
CA VAL A 465 -17.66 44.30 -9.40
C VAL A 465 -16.23 44.31 -9.95
N THR A 466 -15.26 44.32 -9.06
CA THR A 466 -13.84 44.24 -9.39
C THR A 466 -13.18 43.20 -8.49
N LEU A 467 -12.34 42.32 -9.02
CA LEU A 467 -11.56 41.39 -8.23
C LEU A 467 -10.24 41.06 -8.94
N ASP A 468 -9.25 40.59 -8.19
CA ASP A 468 -8.02 40.03 -8.74
C ASP A 468 -8.06 38.52 -8.50
N THR A 469 -8.19 37.74 -9.57
CA THR A 469 -8.12 36.28 -9.48
C THR A 469 -6.66 35.85 -9.50
N GLU A 470 -6.24 35.02 -8.57
CA GLU A 470 -4.91 34.43 -8.49
C GLU A 470 -4.84 33.04 -9.14
N THR A 471 -5.97 32.55 -9.66
CA THR A 471 -6.10 31.21 -10.25
C THR A 471 -6.79 31.29 -11.60
N THR A 472 -6.71 30.23 -12.40
CA THR A 472 -7.38 30.24 -13.70
C THR A 472 -8.86 29.96 -13.51
N ILE A 473 -9.73 30.85 -14.01
CA ILE A 473 -11.18 30.58 -14.06
C ILE A 473 -11.47 29.86 -15.39
N PRO A 474 -11.87 28.58 -15.36
CA PRO A 474 -12.00 27.78 -16.57
C PRO A 474 -13.17 28.24 -17.44
N ARG A 475 -13.11 27.94 -18.74
CA ARG A 475 -14.28 28.06 -19.63
C ARG A 475 -15.43 27.21 -19.07
N GLY A 476 -16.63 27.78 -19.01
CA GLY A 476 -17.80 27.16 -18.40
C GLY A 476 -17.91 27.39 -16.89
N GLY A 477 -16.88 27.95 -16.24
CA GLY A 477 -16.91 28.37 -14.85
C GLY A 477 -17.70 29.67 -14.64
N PHE A 478 -17.73 30.15 -13.39
CA PHE A 478 -18.55 31.31 -13.02
C PHE A 478 -17.81 32.30 -12.11
N ILE A 479 -18.18 33.58 -12.22
CA ILE A 479 -17.93 34.58 -11.17
C ILE A 479 -19.26 34.83 -10.46
N GLU A 480 -19.33 34.46 -9.19
CA GLU A 480 -20.50 34.65 -8.33
C GLU A 480 -20.27 35.83 -7.39
N VAL A 481 -21.27 36.70 -7.28
CA VAL A 481 -21.32 37.78 -6.30
C VAL A 481 -22.58 37.59 -5.47
N VAL A 482 -22.40 37.29 -4.19
CA VAL A 482 -23.47 37.23 -3.20
C VAL A 482 -23.54 38.58 -2.50
N LEU A 483 -24.72 39.18 -2.57
CA LEU A 483 -25.05 40.44 -1.94
C LEU A 483 -25.58 40.18 -0.51
N PRO A 484 -25.39 41.10 0.44
CA PRO A 484 -26.04 41.04 1.75
C PRO A 484 -27.56 40.92 1.60
N SER A 485 -28.23 40.27 2.56
CA SER A 485 -29.69 40.01 2.52
C SER A 485 -30.56 41.27 2.40
N SER A 486 -30.05 42.44 2.79
CA SER A 486 -30.76 43.72 2.65
C SER A 486 -30.64 44.35 1.25
N TYR A 487 -29.72 43.87 0.40
CA TYR A 487 -29.73 44.16 -1.03
C TYR A 487 -30.69 43.21 -1.73
N SER A 488 -31.18 43.62 -2.89
CA SER A 488 -31.91 42.74 -3.78
C SER A 488 -31.48 42.90 -5.22
N VAL A 489 -31.51 41.81 -5.97
CA VAL A 489 -31.41 41.81 -7.42
C VAL A 489 -32.83 41.84 -7.98
N GLY A 490 -33.12 42.82 -8.84
CA GLY A 490 -34.44 43.02 -9.42
C GLY A 490 -34.89 41.86 -10.32
N SER A 491 -36.20 41.70 -10.49
CA SER A 491 -36.78 40.69 -11.36
C SER A 491 -36.53 40.97 -12.86
N GLY A 492 -36.12 39.95 -13.61
CA GLY A 492 -35.93 40.00 -15.07
C GLY A 492 -34.50 39.67 -15.51
N THR A 493 -34.21 39.76 -16.81
CA THR A 493 -32.86 39.48 -17.35
C THR A 493 -31.85 40.49 -16.79
N ILE A 494 -30.81 39.99 -16.12
CA ILE A 494 -29.68 40.76 -15.63
C ILE A 494 -28.62 40.81 -16.72
N THR A 495 -28.00 41.97 -16.91
CA THR A 495 -26.93 42.15 -17.91
C THR A 495 -25.61 42.45 -17.22
N ALA A 496 -24.57 41.71 -17.63
CA ALA A 496 -23.19 42.08 -17.34
C ALA A 496 -22.66 42.95 -18.48
N SER A 497 -22.01 44.06 -18.13
CA SER A 497 -21.45 45.02 -19.08
C SER A 497 -20.07 45.50 -18.60
N ALA A 498 -19.41 46.35 -19.39
CA ALA A 498 -18.08 46.89 -19.08
C ALA A 498 -17.05 45.80 -18.70
N LEU A 499 -17.03 44.70 -19.47
CA LEU A 499 -16.15 43.56 -19.24
C LEU A 499 -14.68 43.95 -19.47
N ILE A 500 -13.87 43.91 -18.41
CA ILE A 500 -12.42 44.12 -18.43
C ILE A 500 -11.74 42.80 -18.08
N ASN A 501 -10.83 42.33 -18.95
CA ASN A 501 -10.11 41.05 -18.82
C ASN A 501 -11.05 39.83 -18.67
N ILE A 502 -12.30 39.97 -19.12
CA ILE A 502 -13.30 38.89 -19.21
C ILE A 502 -13.63 38.70 -20.70
N PRO A 503 -13.67 37.47 -21.23
CA PRO A 503 -14.00 37.23 -22.63
C PRO A 503 -15.35 37.84 -23.02
N SER A 504 -15.41 38.51 -24.16
CA SER A 504 -16.63 39.20 -24.65
C SER A 504 -17.82 38.25 -24.90
N ALA A 505 -17.57 36.95 -25.06
CA ALA A 505 -18.59 35.92 -25.17
C ALA A 505 -19.30 35.63 -23.82
N SER A 506 -18.77 36.09 -22.70
CA SER A 506 -19.32 35.88 -21.35
C SER A 506 -20.49 36.83 -21.09
N THR A 507 -21.63 36.57 -21.73
CA THR A 507 -22.82 37.44 -21.67
C THR A 507 -23.95 36.87 -20.81
N ALA A 508 -23.90 35.58 -20.49
CA ALA A 508 -24.94 34.92 -19.72
C ALA A 508 -24.79 35.19 -18.22
N VAL A 509 -25.83 35.78 -17.64
CA VAL A 509 -25.93 36.05 -16.20
C VAL A 509 -27.14 35.33 -15.63
N THR A 510 -26.94 34.61 -14.54
CA THR A 510 -28.03 34.06 -13.73
C THR A 510 -28.08 34.77 -12.39
N SER A 511 -29.25 34.92 -11.80
CA SER A 511 -29.40 35.58 -10.50
C SER A 511 -30.42 34.88 -9.62
N THR A 512 -30.22 35.00 -8.32
CA THR A 512 -31.23 34.79 -7.28
C THR A 512 -31.62 36.15 -6.70
N LEU A 513 -32.46 36.18 -5.65
CA LEU A 513 -32.83 37.42 -4.96
C LEU A 513 -31.61 38.20 -4.45
N ASN A 514 -30.53 37.52 -4.10
CA ASN A 514 -29.36 38.07 -3.42
C ASN A 514 -28.01 37.61 -4.00
N SER A 515 -28.00 37.01 -5.20
CA SER A 515 -26.76 36.54 -5.83
C SER A 515 -26.82 36.73 -7.33
N VAL A 516 -25.66 36.99 -7.94
CA VAL A 516 -25.49 37.08 -9.39
C VAL A 516 -24.31 36.21 -9.81
N LYS A 517 -24.47 35.43 -10.88
CA LYS A 517 -23.43 34.56 -11.46
C LYS A 517 -23.22 34.89 -12.93
N LEU A 518 -22.02 35.31 -13.28
CA LEU A 518 -21.56 35.51 -14.65
C LEU A 518 -20.91 34.22 -15.16
N LEU A 519 -21.42 33.63 -16.25
CA LEU A 519 -20.83 32.46 -16.90
C LEU A 519 -19.65 32.88 -17.80
N ILE A 520 -18.51 32.21 -17.64
CA ILE A 520 -17.32 32.41 -18.47
C ILE A 520 -17.44 31.60 -19.76
N ALA A 521 -17.45 32.28 -20.91
CA ALA A 521 -17.60 31.66 -22.23
C ALA A 521 -16.48 32.06 -23.21
N GLY A 522 -16.30 31.28 -24.27
CA GLY A 522 -15.21 31.46 -25.25
C GLY A 522 -13.91 30.83 -24.78
N THR A 523 -13.19 31.48 -23.86
CA THR A 523 -11.87 31.06 -23.34
C THR A 523 -11.83 31.15 -21.82
N SER A 524 -10.85 30.51 -21.16
CA SER A 524 -10.60 30.68 -19.72
C SER A 524 -10.01 32.06 -19.41
N ILE A 525 -10.23 32.55 -18.18
CA ILE A 525 -9.57 33.75 -17.65
C ILE A 525 -8.25 33.29 -16.99
N PRO A 526 -7.07 33.79 -17.41
CA PRO A 526 -5.80 33.42 -16.82
C PRO A 526 -5.68 33.82 -15.34
N ALA A 527 -4.87 33.08 -14.59
CA ALA A 527 -4.46 33.47 -13.24
C ALA A 527 -3.77 34.85 -13.20
N ASN A 528 -3.84 35.52 -12.04
CA ASN A 528 -3.31 36.86 -11.78
C ASN A 528 -3.92 37.95 -12.67
N SER A 529 -5.21 37.81 -12.99
CA SER A 529 -5.95 38.78 -13.80
C SER A 529 -6.78 39.70 -12.92
N GLY A 530 -6.58 41.01 -13.04
CA GLY A 530 -7.51 42.00 -12.51
C GLY A 530 -8.73 42.11 -13.42
N ILE A 531 -9.90 41.70 -12.93
CA ILE A 531 -11.14 41.63 -13.70
C ILE A 531 -12.16 42.61 -13.16
N SER A 532 -12.94 43.21 -14.06
CA SER A 532 -13.99 44.15 -13.71
C SER A 532 -15.19 43.99 -14.63
N PHE A 533 -16.39 44.13 -14.08
CA PHE A 533 -17.64 44.19 -14.83
C PHE A 533 -18.71 44.94 -14.04
N THR A 534 -19.77 45.36 -14.73
CA THR A 534 -20.94 45.98 -14.11
C THR A 534 -22.15 45.07 -14.21
N VAL A 535 -22.95 45.03 -13.15
CA VAL A 535 -24.21 44.28 -13.06
C VAL A 535 -25.35 45.26 -12.85
N ASP A 536 -26.38 45.19 -13.69
CA ASP A 536 -27.56 46.04 -13.56
C ASP A 536 -28.58 45.51 -12.52
N LYS A 537 -29.60 46.32 -12.26
CA LYS A 537 -30.77 45.99 -11.43
C LYS A 537 -30.44 45.55 -9.99
N VAL A 538 -29.38 46.09 -9.40
CA VAL A 538 -29.10 45.93 -7.97
C VAL A 538 -29.85 47.02 -7.21
N THR A 539 -30.60 46.68 -6.18
CA THR A 539 -31.27 47.66 -5.31
C THR A 539 -30.43 47.87 -4.05
N THR A 540 -30.09 49.12 -3.76
CA THR A 540 -29.38 49.50 -2.54
C THR A 540 -30.23 49.24 -1.29
N PRO A 541 -29.62 48.95 -0.13
CA PRO A 541 -30.35 48.58 1.07
C PRO A 541 -30.82 49.82 1.86
N PRO A 542 -31.60 49.63 2.94
CA PRO A 542 -31.87 50.66 3.94
C PRO A 542 -30.58 51.12 4.66
N ASN A 543 -30.57 52.34 5.21
CA ASN A 543 -29.41 52.94 5.90
C ASN A 543 -28.84 52.10 7.06
N SER A 544 -29.67 51.28 7.71
CA SER A 544 -29.31 50.44 8.85
C SER A 544 -28.82 49.04 8.45
N ALA A 545 -28.69 48.75 7.15
CA ALA A 545 -28.30 47.43 6.70
C ALA A 545 -26.84 47.09 7.04
N VAL A 546 -26.68 45.87 7.54
CA VAL A 546 -25.39 45.25 7.87
C VAL A 546 -25.16 44.03 6.98
N GLY A 547 -23.90 43.75 6.70
CA GLY A 547 -23.49 42.55 5.98
C GLY A 547 -22.26 42.80 5.12
N VAL A 548 -21.80 41.74 4.47
CA VAL A 548 -20.61 41.74 3.62
C VAL A 548 -20.97 41.21 2.25
N PHE A 549 -20.29 41.69 1.22
CA PHE A 549 -20.35 41.06 -0.09
C PHE A 549 -19.46 39.82 -0.06
N ILE A 550 -19.89 38.77 -0.77
CA ILE A 550 -19.06 37.59 -1.00
C ILE A 550 -18.82 37.48 -2.49
N ILE A 551 -17.57 37.37 -2.90
CA ILE A 551 -17.19 37.10 -4.29
C ILE A 551 -16.59 35.70 -4.34
N ARG A 552 -17.06 34.88 -5.28
CA ARG A 552 -16.52 33.55 -5.55
C ARG A 552 -16.20 33.39 -7.03
N THR A 553 -15.08 32.75 -7.32
CA THR A 553 -14.84 32.15 -8.63
C THR A 553 -15.19 30.67 -8.54
N ARG A 554 -15.74 30.08 -9.60
CA ARG A 554 -16.20 28.69 -9.62
C ARG A 554 -15.74 27.97 -10.87
N ASP A 555 -15.52 26.67 -10.75
CA ASP A 555 -15.24 25.80 -11.89
C ASP A 555 -16.51 25.52 -12.71
N ALA A 556 -16.37 24.79 -13.82
CA ALA A 556 -17.49 24.42 -14.68
C ALA A 556 -18.49 23.45 -14.03
N GLY A 557 -18.08 22.74 -12.97
CA GLY A 557 -18.95 21.90 -12.15
C GLY A 557 -19.70 22.70 -11.07
N GLY A 558 -19.37 23.99 -10.89
CA GLY A 558 -19.94 24.87 -9.88
C GLY A 558 -19.23 24.83 -8.54
N ASN A 559 -18.10 24.14 -8.39
CA ASN A 559 -17.32 24.10 -7.15
C ASN A 559 -16.51 25.40 -6.98
N ILE A 560 -16.24 25.81 -5.74
CA ILE A 560 -15.59 27.09 -5.43
C ILE A 560 -14.09 27.00 -5.74
N ILE A 561 -13.56 27.93 -6.51
CA ILE A 561 -12.11 28.06 -6.75
C ILE A 561 -11.53 29.04 -5.75
N GLU A 562 -11.99 30.28 -5.79
CA GLU A 562 -11.64 31.32 -4.83
C GLU A 562 -12.88 31.85 -4.11
N GLU A 563 -12.70 32.31 -2.88
CA GLU A 563 -13.74 33.02 -2.13
C GLU A 563 -13.13 34.18 -1.33
N GLY A 564 -13.72 35.36 -1.49
CA GLY A 564 -13.56 36.50 -0.60
C GLY A 564 -14.86 36.73 0.16
N ASN A 565 -14.85 36.52 1.48
CA ASN A 565 -16.03 36.61 2.35
C ASN A 565 -16.06 37.86 3.23
N THR A 566 -15.05 38.73 3.14
CA THR A 566 -14.95 40.02 3.84
C THR A 566 -14.92 41.21 2.89
N ILE A 567 -15.62 41.12 1.75
CA ILE A 567 -15.64 42.22 0.79
C ILE A 567 -16.57 43.31 1.30
N GLY A 568 -15.99 44.33 1.96
CA GLY A 568 -16.72 45.50 2.43
C GLY A 568 -17.27 46.35 1.28
N GLY A 569 -18.49 46.88 1.44
CA GLY A 569 -19.00 47.93 0.56
C GLY A 569 -18.23 49.25 0.72
N GLU A 570 -18.54 50.26 -0.10
CA GLU A 570 -17.87 51.56 -0.06
C GLU A 570 -18.14 52.32 1.26
N GLY A 571 -17.35 52.04 2.30
CA GLY A 571 -17.46 52.67 3.62
C GLY A 571 -16.69 51.97 4.73
N CYS A 572 -16.57 50.64 4.68
CA CYS A 572 -16.03 49.82 5.77
C CYS A 572 -14.50 49.87 5.89
N THR A 573 -13.78 50.05 4.77
CA THR A 573 -12.32 50.23 4.79
C THR A 573 -11.89 51.47 5.58
N TYR A 574 -12.72 52.52 5.66
CA TYR A 574 -12.42 53.72 6.45
C TYR A 574 -12.48 53.47 7.97
N VAL A 575 -13.12 52.39 8.40
CA VAL A 575 -13.15 51.89 9.78
C VAL A 575 -12.45 50.54 9.88
N ASN A 576 -11.41 50.34 9.06
CA ASN A 576 -10.56 49.15 9.02
C ASN A 576 -11.34 47.83 8.96
N ASP A 577 -12.49 47.83 8.26
CA ASP A 577 -13.40 46.68 8.16
C ASP A 577 -13.77 46.08 9.52
N CYS A 578 -14.02 46.96 10.50
CA CYS A 578 -14.27 46.62 11.90
C CYS A 578 -13.19 45.74 12.52
N SER A 579 -11.98 45.79 11.96
CA SER A 579 -10.80 45.00 12.31
C SER A 579 -11.09 43.49 12.42
N GLY A 580 -12.10 43.00 11.70
CA GLY A 580 -12.57 41.61 11.79
C GLY A 580 -13.29 41.25 13.10
N HIS A 581 -13.54 42.22 14.00
CA HIS A 581 -14.15 42.04 15.32
C HIS A 581 -15.53 42.69 15.46
N GLY A 582 -16.17 42.99 14.33
CA GLY A 582 -17.52 43.52 14.31
C GLY A 582 -18.15 43.48 12.92
N THR A 583 -19.43 43.80 12.86
CA THR A 583 -20.17 43.92 11.61
C THR A 583 -20.28 45.38 11.19
N CYS A 584 -19.94 45.66 9.92
CA CYS A 584 -19.98 47.01 9.37
C CYS A 584 -21.36 47.35 8.78
N THR A 585 -21.85 48.55 9.08
CA THR A 585 -23.00 49.16 8.42
C THR A 585 -22.60 49.77 7.07
N LEU A 586 -23.21 49.31 5.98
CA LEU A 586 -22.73 49.58 4.62
C LEU A 586 -22.97 51.02 4.12
N LEU A 587 -23.94 51.73 4.72
CA LEU A 587 -24.28 53.13 4.38
C LEU A 587 -23.81 54.15 5.43
N SER A 588 -23.84 53.80 6.74
CA SER A 588 -23.49 54.72 7.84
C SER A 588 -22.02 54.70 8.27
N LYS A 589 -21.18 53.75 7.78
CA LYS A 589 -19.75 53.65 8.12
C LYS A 589 -19.45 53.44 9.61
N VAL A 590 -20.37 52.79 10.33
CA VAL A 590 -20.24 52.44 11.76
C VAL A 590 -20.03 50.93 11.91
N CYS A 591 -19.23 50.51 12.91
CA CYS A 591 -19.03 49.11 13.30
C CYS A 591 -19.86 48.73 14.52
N MET A 592 -20.43 47.51 14.50
CA MET A 592 -21.06 46.87 15.65
C MET A 592 -20.15 45.75 16.17
N CYS A 593 -19.47 45.96 17.29
CA CYS A 593 -18.43 45.05 17.79
C CYS A 593 -18.99 43.80 18.47
N HIS A 594 -18.23 42.71 18.37
CA HIS A 594 -18.46 41.46 19.09
C HIS A 594 -18.08 41.60 20.59
N THR A 595 -18.63 40.73 21.43
CA THR A 595 -18.33 40.68 22.88
C THR A 595 -16.84 40.53 23.13
N GLY A 596 -16.30 41.28 24.11
CA GLY A 596 -14.87 41.36 24.43
C GLY A 596 -14.09 42.38 23.59
N TRP A 597 -14.70 42.96 22.54
CA TRP A 597 -14.09 43.93 21.62
C TRP A 597 -14.77 45.30 21.67
N GLY A 598 -15.55 45.56 22.73
CA GLY A 598 -16.32 46.79 22.88
C GLY A 598 -17.76 46.66 22.42
N ALA A 599 -18.34 45.46 22.54
CA ALA A 599 -19.78 45.28 22.36
C ALA A 599 -20.57 46.18 23.34
N PRO A 600 -21.82 46.54 23.03
CA PRO A 600 -22.68 47.28 23.96
C PRO A 600 -22.79 46.62 25.35
N THR A 601 -22.73 45.29 25.41
CA THR A 601 -22.81 44.47 26.63
C THR A 601 -21.54 44.43 27.46
N ASP A 602 -20.38 44.79 26.90
CA ASP A 602 -19.10 44.74 27.62
C ASP A 602 -19.05 45.82 28.72
N ILE A 603 -18.59 45.45 29.91
CA ILE A 603 -18.38 46.39 31.02
C ILE A 603 -16.92 46.85 30.98
N ALA A 604 -16.68 48.03 30.41
CA ALA A 604 -15.36 48.61 30.27
C ALA A 604 -15.43 50.14 30.19
N ASP A 605 -14.39 50.81 30.70
CA ASP A 605 -14.30 52.27 30.68
C ASP A 605 -14.11 52.87 29.27
N TYR A 606 -13.66 52.08 28.29
CA TYR A 606 -13.44 52.53 26.91
C TYR A 606 -13.72 51.42 25.88
N LYS A 607 -14.36 51.77 24.75
CA LYS A 607 -14.72 50.87 23.63
C LYS A 607 -14.28 51.49 22.29
N SER A 608 -13.58 50.73 21.43
CA SER A 608 -13.04 51.28 20.16
C SER A 608 -14.09 51.37 19.03
N PRO A 609 -14.16 52.46 18.25
CA PRO A 609 -15.15 52.63 17.17
C PRO A 609 -15.00 51.70 15.96
N ASP A 610 -13.79 51.18 15.71
CA ASP A 610 -13.46 50.28 14.59
C ASP A 610 -13.33 48.81 15.05
N CYS A 611 -13.82 48.51 16.27
CA CYS A 611 -13.64 47.25 16.98
C CYS A 611 -12.17 46.80 17.05
N SER A 612 -11.25 47.75 16.88
CA SER A 612 -9.83 47.50 16.95
C SER A 612 -9.31 47.68 18.36
N THR A 613 -8.07 47.29 18.46
CA THR A 613 -7.25 47.33 19.64
C THR A 613 -6.41 48.59 19.73
N ARG A 614 -6.72 49.68 19.01
CA ARG A 614 -5.83 50.85 18.96
C ARG A 614 -6.38 52.10 19.64
N LYS A 615 -5.71 52.47 20.73
CA LYS A 615 -5.47 53.89 21.03
C LYS A 615 -3.95 54.10 21.11
N TYR A 616 -3.37 54.59 20.01
CA TYR A 616 -1.98 55.08 19.89
C TYR A 616 -0.79 54.13 20.17
N SER A 617 -0.95 52.82 20.33
CA SER A 617 0.22 51.91 20.37
C SER A 617 -0.08 50.49 19.86
N THR A 618 0.96 49.77 19.49
CA THR A 618 1.03 48.55 18.66
C THR A 618 0.46 47.28 19.30
N ALA A 619 -0.27 47.38 20.41
CA ALA A 619 -0.76 46.23 21.18
C ALA A 619 -2.26 46.32 21.46
N GLY A 620 -2.91 45.14 21.42
CA GLY A 620 -4.28 44.83 21.83
C GLY A 620 -4.94 45.76 22.87
N TYR A 621 -6.17 46.25 22.65
CA TYR A 621 -7.13 46.57 23.73
C TYR A 621 -8.29 45.58 23.66
N ARG A 622 -8.25 44.54 24.50
CA ARG A 622 -9.36 43.67 24.83
C ARG A 622 -10.05 44.17 26.10
N VAL A 623 -11.34 43.89 26.23
CA VAL A 623 -12.07 44.06 27.50
C VAL A 623 -11.72 42.87 28.39
N CYS A 624 -11.27 43.11 29.64
CA CYS A 624 -10.99 42.01 30.56
C CYS A 624 -12.27 41.48 31.22
N PRO A 625 -12.23 40.24 31.75
CA PRO A 625 -13.31 39.71 32.56
C PRO A 625 -13.69 40.67 33.69
N SER A 626 -14.98 40.73 33.97
CA SER A 626 -15.56 41.52 35.05
C SER A 626 -16.34 40.60 35.96
N ASP A 627 -16.24 40.83 37.27
CA ASP A 627 -17.04 40.16 38.28
C ASP A 627 -17.31 41.16 39.43
N TYR A 628 -18.02 40.73 40.47
CA TYR A 628 -18.41 41.57 41.58
C TYR A 628 -17.21 42.20 42.27
N ALA A 629 -17.30 43.50 42.56
CA ALA A 629 -16.22 44.24 43.20
C ALA A 629 -15.93 43.70 44.60
N TRP A 630 -14.65 43.53 44.95
CA TRP A 630 -14.20 43.25 46.33
C TRP A 630 -14.46 44.41 47.28
N SER A 631 -14.60 45.62 46.74
CA SER A 631 -15.00 46.79 47.49
C SER A 631 -15.85 47.67 46.58
N SER A 632 -17.10 47.91 46.97
CA SER A 632 -17.98 48.87 46.32
C SER A 632 -18.53 49.86 47.34
N ILE A 633 -19.02 51.01 46.85
CA ILE A 633 -19.76 51.94 47.68
C ILE A 633 -21.04 51.21 48.14
N PRO A 634 -21.29 51.07 49.46
CA PRO A 634 -22.47 50.37 49.97
C PRO A 634 -23.75 51.02 49.46
N THR A 635 -24.66 50.21 48.92
CA THR A 635 -25.96 50.66 48.41
C THR A 635 -27.04 50.66 49.50
N SER A 636 -26.84 49.91 50.59
CA SER A 636 -27.70 49.90 51.78
C SER A 636 -26.94 49.55 53.06
N THR A 637 -27.61 49.57 54.22
CA THR A 637 -27.03 49.14 55.52
C THR A 637 -26.64 47.66 55.56
N THR A 638 -27.11 46.85 54.61
CA THR A 638 -26.87 45.38 54.56
C THR A 638 -26.41 44.92 53.18
N THR A 639 -26.05 45.82 52.26
CA THR A 639 -25.70 45.48 50.87
C THR A 639 -24.45 46.23 50.41
N SER A 640 -23.44 45.46 50.00
CA SER A 640 -22.20 45.89 49.35
C SER A 640 -21.73 44.75 48.42
N HIS A 641 -20.70 44.97 47.61
CA HIS A 641 -20.14 44.01 46.64
C HIS A 641 -21.11 43.60 45.51
N ASP A 642 -22.05 44.47 45.15
CA ASP A 642 -23.19 44.20 44.25
C ASP A 642 -23.04 44.74 42.81
N ILE A 643 -21.89 45.34 42.48
CA ILE A 643 -21.60 45.86 41.14
C ILE A 643 -20.50 45.06 40.43
N LEU A 644 -20.68 44.82 39.12
CA LEU A 644 -19.66 44.22 38.27
C LEU A 644 -18.64 45.27 37.86
N VAL A 645 -17.36 44.98 38.07
CA VAL A 645 -16.24 45.82 37.65
C VAL A 645 -15.17 44.97 37.00
N GLU A 646 -14.41 45.57 36.10
CA GLU A 646 -13.30 44.89 35.44
C GLU A 646 -12.28 44.42 36.48
N CYS A 647 -11.88 43.16 36.39
CA CYS A 647 -10.96 42.51 37.33
C CYS A 647 -11.37 42.63 38.81
N SER A 648 -12.69 42.66 39.11
CA SER A 648 -13.26 42.74 40.47
C SER A 648 -12.70 43.87 41.35
N GLY A 649 -12.03 44.86 40.74
CA GLY A 649 -11.28 45.90 41.44
C GLY A 649 -10.01 45.42 42.15
N MET A 650 -9.64 44.13 42.04
CA MET A 650 -8.44 43.53 42.67
C MET A 650 -7.39 43.06 41.65
N GLY A 651 -7.41 43.66 40.46
CA GLY A 651 -6.39 43.43 39.46
C GLY A 651 -6.30 44.56 38.46
N LYS A 652 -5.21 44.55 37.70
CA LYS A 652 -5.01 45.43 36.55
C LYS A 652 -5.31 44.66 35.28
N CYS A 653 -6.22 45.16 34.47
CA CYS A 653 -6.49 44.58 33.16
C CYS A 653 -5.27 44.73 32.25
N ASP A 654 -4.66 43.60 31.84
CA ASP A 654 -3.77 43.57 30.70
C ASP A 654 -4.60 43.58 29.43
N ARG A 655 -4.70 44.78 28.87
CA ARG A 655 -5.47 45.06 27.66
C ARG A 655 -4.95 44.29 26.45
N THR A 656 -3.68 43.89 26.44
CA THR A 656 -3.08 43.17 25.30
C THR A 656 -3.51 41.71 25.26
N ALA A 657 -3.59 41.08 26.43
CA ALA A 657 -4.01 39.69 26.58
C ALA A 657 -5.53 39.56 26.78
N GLY A 658 -6.19 40.59 27.31
CA GLY A 658 -7.57 40.53 27.78
C GLY A 658 -7.71 39.76 29.09
N THR A 659 -6.66 39.74 29.91
CA THR A 659 -6.60 38.98 31.16
C THR A 659 -6.30 39.91 32.33
N CYS A 660 -6.87 39.61 33.49
CA CYS A 660 -6.60 40.37 34.71
C CYS A 660 -5.28 39.93 35.35
N SER A 661 -4.41 40.90 35.65
CA SER A 661 -3.24 40.70 36.50
C SER A 661 -3.63 41.01 37.94
N CYS A 662 -3.90 39.95 38.71
CA CYS A 662 -4.41 40.07 40.07
C CYS A 662 -3.36 40.58 41.05
N PHE A 663 -3.80 41.36 42.04
CA PHE A 663 -2.95 41.78 43.14
C PHE A 663 -2.61 40.59 44.05
N PRO A 664 -1.48 40.64 44.78
CA PRO A 664 -1.06 39.55 45.65
C PRO A 664 -2.16 39.12 46.62
N GLY A 665 -2.39 37.81 46.72
CA GLY A 665 -3.44 37.21 47.54
C GLY A 665 -4.80 37.09 46.84
N PHE A 666 -4.92 37.51 45.57
CA PHE A 666 -6.10 37.33 44.75
C PHE A 666 -5.79 36.57 43.47
N GLU A 667 -6.77 35.79 43.02
CA GLU A 667 -6.71 34.99 41.81
C GLU A 667 -8.10 34.82 41.20
N GLY A 668 -8.16 34.03 40.12
CA GLY A 668 -9.35 33.91 39.28
C GLY A 668 -9.23 34.76 38.04
N THR A 669 -10.14 34.54 37.09
CA THR A 669 -10.04 35.18 35.75
C THR A 669 -10.35 36.68 35.78
N ALA A 670 -11.09 37.11 36.81
CA ALA A 670 -11.42 38.48 37.15
C ALA A 670 -10.84 38.87 38.52
N CYS A 671 -9.90 38.11 39.11
CA CYS A 671 -9.39 38.36 40.47
C CYS A 671 -10.49 38.32 41.54
N GLU A 672 -11.48 37.46 41.32
CA GLU A 672 -12.73 37.40 42.07
C GLU A 672 -12.63 36.65 43.42
N ARG A 673 -11.56 35.87 43.62
CA ARG A 673 -11.33 35.04 44.82
C ARG A 673 -9.93 35.22 45.42
N THR A 674 -9.74 34.87 46.69
CA THR A 674 -8.43 34.89 47.34
C THR A 674 -7.61 33.65 46.99
N SER A 675 -6.29 33.78 46.89
CA SER A 675 -5.38 32.63 46.73
C SER A 675 -5.15 31.90 48.06
N CYS A 676 -4.95 30.59 47.99
CA CYS A 676 -4.51 29.83 49.16
C CYS A 676 -3.03 30.10 49.47
N PRO A 677 -2.65 30.24 50.75
CA PRO A 677 -1.25 30.44 51.14
C PRO A 677 -0.36 29.30 50.64
N ASN A 678 0.71 29.64 49.91
CA ASN A 678 1.69 28.71 49.33
C ASN A 678 1.08 27.51 48.60
N ASP A 679 -0.11 27.66 48.00
CA ASP A 679 -0.87 26.55 47.38
C ASP A 679 -1.02 25.33 48.32
N CYS A 680 -1.22 25.60 49.61
CA CYS A 680 -1.29 24.57 50.65
C CYS A 680 -0.03 23.68 50.73
N SER A 681 1.12 24.22 50.33
CA SER A 681 2.44 23.59 50.30
C SER A 681 2.48 22.23 49.60
N ASP A 682 1.56 22.00 48.64
CA ASP A 682 1.31 20.69 48.01
C ASP A 682 1.01 19.55 49.01
N GLN A 683 0.52 19.89 50.22
CA GLN A 683 0.14 18.95 51.29
C GLN A 683 -1.30 19.22 51.79
N GLY A 684 -2.16 19.71 50.91
CA GLY A 684 -3.57 19.95 51.23
C GLY A 684 -4.37 20.45 50.04
N ALA A 685 -5.69 20.53 50.23
CA ALA A 685 -6.63 21.05 49.25
C ALA A 685 -6.98 22.52 49.54
N CYS A 686 -6.90 23.35 48.51
CA CYS A 686 -7.41 24.73 48.55
C CYS A 686 -8.93 24.72 48.35
N MET A 687 -9.70 25.16 49.35
CA MET A 687 -11.16 25.07 49.37
C MET A 687 -11.79 26.41 49.77
N SER A 688 -12.98 26.71 49.26
CA SER A 688 -13.73 27.90 49.67
C SER A 688 -14.28 27.76 51.10
N MET A 689 -14.66 28.87 51.73
CA MET A 689 -15.29 28.84 53.05
C MET A 689 -16.56 27.96 53.10
N ARG A 690 -17.36 27.99 52.04
CA ARG A 690 -18.54 27.12 51.89
C ARG A 690 -18.15 25.64 51.89
N GLU A 691 -17.16 25.30 51.06
CA GLU A 691 -16.71 23.92 50.89
C GLU A 691 -16.09 23.37 52.17
N MET A 692 -15.23 24.15 52.83
CA MET A 692 -14.61 23.77 54.11
C MET A 692 -15.65 23.50 55.20
N ALA A 693 -16.72 24.29 55.29
CA ALA A 693 -17.77 24.08 56.29
C ALA A 693 -18.46 22.71 56.14
N ALA A 694 -18.66 22.26 54.89
CA ALA A 694 -19.31 20.99 54.56
C ALA A 694 -18.34 19.79 54.52
N ALA A 695 -17.04 20.04 54.46
CA ALA A 695 -16.02 19.03 54.28
C ALA A 695 -15.70 18.28 55.59
N LYS A 696 -15.98 16.96 55.62
CA LYS A 696 -15.67 16.12 56.78
C LYS A 696 -14.17 16.09 57.10
N ASN A 697 -13.30 16.15 56.09
CA ASN A 697 -11.84 16.18 56.27
C ASN A 697 -11.32 17.54 56.77
N ALA A 698 -12.06 18.64 56.58
CA ALA A 698 -11.71 19.95 57.15
C ALA A 698 -11.92 20.00 58.67
N LEU A 699 -12.92 19.27 59.17
CA LEU A 699 -13.20 19.12 60.60
C LEU A 699 -13.50 17.64 60.94
N PRO A 700 -12.50 16.73 60.94
CA PRO A 700 -12.70 15.28 61.08
C PRO A 700 -13.35 14.85 62.41
N ILE A 701 -13.31 15.73 63.41
CA ILE A 701 -13.72 15.47 64.80
C ILE A 701 -15.07 16.13 65.12
N SER A 702 -15.66 16.89 64.18
CA SER A 702 -16.95 17.57 64.33
C SER A 702 -17.91 17.24 63.17
N PRO A 703 -19.24 17.28 63.38
CA PRO A 703 -20.19 17.19 62.28
C PRO A 703 -19.99 18.35 61.27
N PRO A 704 -20.10 18.09 59.95
CA PRO A 704 -20.10 19.16 58.95
C PRO A 704 -21.19 20.20 59.22
N THR A 705 -20.91 21.46 58.92
CA THR A 705 -21.85 22.58 59.01
C THR A 705 -22.08 23.19 57.62
N THR A 706 -22.95 24.20 57.53
CA THR A 706 -23.21 24.91 56.27
C THR A 706 -22.83 26.38 56.41
N TYR A 707 -22.11 26.89 55.41
CA TYR A 707 -21.77 28.30 55.30
C TYR A 707 -22.23 28.84 53.94
N GLY A 708 -23.10 29.85 53.97
CA GLY A 708 -23.64 30.52 52.81
C GLY A 708 -24.91 29.90 52.24
N SER A 709 -25.96 30.71 52.07
CA SER A 709 -27.14 30.37 51.28
C SER A 709 -27.50 31.44 50.25
N ASP A 710 -26.85 32.62 50.33
CA ASP A 710 -27.07 33.76 49.43
C ASP A 710 -25.75 34.54 49.25
N PRO A 711 -25.18 34.59 48.03
CA PRO A 711 -23.94 35.32 47.73
C PRO A 711 -24.12 36.85 47.70
N PHE A 712 -25.37 37.35 47.78
CA PHE A 712 -25.69 38.79 47.69
C PHE A 712 -26.10 39.43 49.02
N SER A 713 -26.06 38.68 50.13
CA SER A 713 -26.38 39.19 51.46
C SER A 713 -25.29 38.87 52.49
N ASN A 714 -25.60 38.10 53.53
CA ASN A 714 -24.78 38.00 54.74
C ASN A 714 -23.51 37.14 54.58
N THR A 715 -23.32 36.48 53.43
CA THR A 715 -22.24 35.51 53.18
C THR A 715 -21.65 35.68 51.76
N TRP A 716 -21.34 36.91 51.38
CA TRP A 716 -20.76 37.26 50.07
C TRP A 716 -19.38 36.60 49.84
N ASP A 717 -18.70 36.26 50.92
CA ASP A 717 -17.36 35.68 51.01
C ASP A 717 -17.34 34.14 50.88
N ALA A 718 -18.51 33.49 50.94
CA ALA A 718 -18.64 32.04 50.98
C ALA A 718 -17.88 31.30 49.86
N ASP A 719 -17.88 31.87 48.64
CA ASP A 719 -17.23 31.33 47.45
C ASP A 719 -16.09 32.23 46.94
N ARG A 720 -15.63 33.18 47.76
CA ARG A 720 -14.60 34.17 47.40
C ARG A 720 -13.37 34.10 48.31
N ILE A 721 -13.55 33.68 49.56
CA ILE A 721 -12.44 33.43 50.49
C ILE A 721 -12.11 31.94 50.49
N PHE A 722 -10.82 31.63 50.33
CA PHE A 722 -10.27 30.28 50.24
C PHE A 722 -9.23 30.03 51.32
N GLY A 723 -9.10 28.78 51.74
CA GLY A 723 -8.13 28.31 52.72
C GLY A 723 -7.71 26.86 52.49
N CYS A 724 -6.74 26.40 53.28
CA CYS A 724 -6.14 25.07 53.12
C CYS A 724 -6.73 24.04 54.08
N VAL A 725 -7.05 22.86 53.54
CA VAL A 725 -7.39 21.65 54.30
C VAL A 725 -6.27 20.64 54.11
N CYS A 726 -5.50 20.38 55.17
CA CYS A 726 -4.27 19.61 55.08
C CYS A 726 -4.47 18.10 54.95
N ASP A 727 -3.56 17.46 54.21
CA ASP A 727 -3.55 16.02 53.96
C ASP A 727 -3.02 15.23 55.16
N SER A 728 -3.36 13.94 55.18
CA SER A 728 -2.90 13.01 56.21
C SER A 728 -2.69 11.61 55.65
N GLY A 729 -1.50 11.04 55.86
CA GLY A 729 -1.19 9.65 55.53
C GLY A 729 -1.79 8.62 56.48
N TRP A 730 -2.31 9.06 57.62
CA TRP A 730 -3.09 8.22 58.54
C TRP A 730 -4.53 8.69 58.67
N ALA A 731 -5.43 7.75 59.00
CA ALA A 731 -6.83 8.05 59.22
C ALA A 731 -7.00 8.96 60.44
N VAL A 732 -7.72 10.07 60.23
CA VAL A 732 -7.95 11.08 61.27
C VAL A 732 -9.33 10.90 61.88
N GLY A 733 -9.38 10.70 63.19
CA GLY A 733 -10.62 10.51 63.91
C GLY A 733 -10.46 9.87 65.29
N THR A 734 -11.57 9.36 65.81
CA THR A 734 -11.68 8.79 67.16
C THR A 734 -11.96 7.29 67.16
N ALA A 735 -12.02 6.65 65.99
CA ALA A 735 -12.25 5.22 65.88
C ALA A 735 -10.94 4.41 66.04
N ARG A 736 -11.07 3.08 66.01
CA ARG A 736 -9.94 2.15 66.11
C ARG A 736 -8.90 2.44 65.02
N ASP A 737 -7.63 2.41 65.40
CA ASP A 737 -6.46 2.65 64.53
C ASP A 737 -6.36 4.05 63.89
N GLU A 738 -7.26 4.97 64.24
CA GLU A 738 -7.20 6.38 63.84
C GLU A 738 -6.41 7.25 64.86
N VAL A 739 -5.96 8.42 64.42
CA VAL A 739 -5.26 9.44 65.23
C VAL A 739 -6.05 10.74 65.19
N GLN A 740 -6.06 11.55 66.26
CA GLN A 740 -6.93 12.73 66.36
C GLN A 740 -6.32 14.02 65.77
N ALA A 741 -5.30 13.89 64.92
CA ALA A 741 -4.66 15.00 64.23
C ALA A 741 -4.26 14.53 62.83
N THR A 742 -4.24 15.44 61.86
CA THR A 742 -3.69 15.19 60.52
C THR A 742 -2.18 15.06 60.57
N GLU A 743 -1.57 14.48 59.53
CA GLU A 743 -0.12 14.43 59.39
C GLU A 743 0.49 15.81 59.13
N TYR A 744 -0.11 16.57 58.21
CA TYR A 744 0.28 17.94 57.90
C TYR A 744 -0.66 18.94 58.59
N PHE A 745 -0.11 20.09 58.98
CA PHE A 745 -0.84 21.14 59.70
C PHE A 745 -0.23 22.53 59.45
N GLY A 746 -0.90 23.56 59.98
CA GLY A 746 -0.57 24.97 59.74
C GLY A 746 -1.52 25.61 58.72
N ALA A 747 -1.44 26.93 58.56
CA ALA A 747 -2.33 27.67 57.67
C ALA A 747 -2.11 27.34 56.18
N ASP A 748 -0.91 26.87 55.84
CA ASP A 748 -0.48 26.48 54.49
C ASP A 748 -0.04 25.02 54.41
N CYS A 749 -0.32 24.20 55.44
CA CYS A 749 0.06 22.78 55.51
C CYS A 749 1.56 22.48 55.42
N SER A 750 2.43 23.47 55.66
CA SER A 750 3.90 23.30 55.56
C SER A 750 4.54 22.58 56.75
N LEU A 751 3.80 22.36 57.84
CA LEU A 751 4.30 21.71 59.05
C LEU A 751 3.79 20.27 59.12
N ARG A 752 4.60 19.37 59.67
CA ARG A 752 4.33 17.94 59.78
C ARG A 752 4.54 17.43 61.20
N HIS A 753 3.57 16.67 61.70
CA HIS A 753 3.67 16.00 62.99
C HIS A 753 4.74 14.91 62.99
N CYS A 754 5.39 14.74 64.14
CA CYS A 754 6.45 13.74 64.29
C CYS A 754 5.90 12.32 64.56
N PRO A 755 6.73 11.29 64.33
CA PRO A 755 6.40 9.91 64.62
C PRO A 755 5.89 9.72 66.05
N THR A 756 4.85 8.91 66.17
CA THR A 756 4.27 8.55 67.47
C THR A 756 4.87 7.24 67.98
N GLY A 757 5.07 7.15 69.30
CA GLY A 757 5.46 5.92 69.97
C GLY A 757 5.12 5.93 71.45
N ASN A 758 5.16 4.75 72.08
CA ASN A 758 4.96 4.63 73.51
C ASN A 758 6.20 5.08 74.26
N ASP A 759 6.02 5.76 75.39
CA ASP A 759 7.12 6.17 76.22
C ASP A 759 7.76 4.92 76.89
N PRO A 760 9.04 4.59 76.60
CA PRO A 760 9.65 3.40 77.17
C PRO A 760 9.94 3.51 78.67
N ALA A 761 9.83 4.70 79.25
CA ALA A 761 10.09 4.94 80.67
C ALA A 761 8.82 4.92 81.54
N THR A 762 7.65 4.64 80.96
CA THR A 762 6.39 4.47 81.70
C THR A 762 5.88 3.01 81.57
N THR A 763 5.03 2.60 82.50
CA THR A 763 4.36 1.29 82.45
C THR A 763 3.01 1.35 81.74
N GLU A 764 2.49 2.56 81.52
CA GLU A 764 1.25 2.81 80.80
C GLU A 764 1.54 2.91 79.30
N ASP A 765 0.52 2.66 78.48
CA ASP A 765 0.61 2.88 77.04
C ASP A 765 0.00 4.25 76.69
N GLU A 766 0.82 5.29 76.56
CA GLU A 766 0.36 6.63 76.18
C GLU A 766 -0.19 6.69 74.75
N THR A 767 0.13 5.70 73.91
CA THR A 767 -0.46 5.64 72.57
C THR A 767 -1.90 5.15 72.58
N ASN A 768 -2.39 4.59 73.70
CA ASN A 768 -3.76 4.15 73.83
C ASN A 768 -4.71 5.30 74.19
N CYS A 769 -5.54 5.72 73.23
CA CYS A 769 -6.49 6.83 73.40
C CYS A 769 -7.89 6.42 73.84
N LEU A 770 -8.09 5.18 74.31
CA LEU A 770 -9.40 4.73 74.79
C LEU A 770 -9.89 5.61 75.95
N GLY A 771 -11.05 6.26 75.75
CA GLY A 771 -11.72 7.06 76.77
C GLY A 771 -11.11 8.45 76.99
N LYS A 772 -10.17 8.90 76.15
CA LYS A 772 -9.56 10.24 76.24
C LYS A 772 -10.29 11.25 75.34
N THR A 773 -10.54 12.45 75.85
CA THR A 773 -11.15 13.55 75.06
C THR A 773 -10.12 14.16 74.13
N VAL A 774 -10.51 14.43 72.87
CA VAL A 774 -9.64 15.06 71.88
C VAL A 774 -9.31 16.51 72.27
N PRO A 775 -8.04 16.95 72.19
CA PRO A 775 -7.68 18.36 72.41
C PRO A 775 -8.48 19.31 71.51
N GLY A 776 -9.13 20.32 72.10
CA GLY A 776 -9.90 21.32 71.35
C GLY A 776 -11.31 20.89 70.90
N GLY A 777 -11.79 19.70 71.30
CA GLY A 777 -13.11 19.19 70.94
C GLY A 777 -13.84 18.50 72.10
N THR A 778 -15.01 17.91 71.79
CA THR A 778 -15.85 17.17 72.75
C THR A 778 -15.87 15.65 72.48
N ALA A 779 -15.26 15.20 71.38
CA ALA A 779 -15.22 13.79 71.02
C ALA A 779 -14.25 12.99 71.93
N VAL A 780 -14.52 11.70 72.11
CA VAL A 780 -13.75 10.80 72.97
C VAL A 780 -13.28 9.58 72.16
N GLY A 781 -12.02 9.16 72.35
CA GLY A 781 -11.42 8.03 71.64
C GLY A 781 -12.10 6.69 71.97
N ALA A 782 -12.44 5.93 70.93
CA ALA A 782 -13.03 4.60 71.03
C ALA A 782 -11.97 3.50 71.27
N ALA A 783 -12.42 2.25 71.49
CA ALA A 783 -11.52 1.13 71.72
C ALA A 783 -10.57 0.86 70.54
N GLY A 784 -9.28 1.04 70.79
CA GLY A 784 -8.19 0.87 69.81
C GLY A 784 -7.81 2.16 69.07
N ASN A 785 -8.38 3.31 69.42
CA ASN A 785 -7.97 4.62 68.89
C ASN A 785 -6.58 5.00 69.44
N LYS A 786 -5.76 5.67 68.61
CA LYS A 786 -4.35 5.95 68.94
C LYS A 786 -4.14 7.42 69.25
N CYS A 787 -3.51 7.75 70.37
CA CYS A 787 -3.14 9.13 70.67
C CYS A 787 -1.90 9.52 69.86
N LEU A 788 -1.84 10.77 69.41
CA LEU A 788 -0.60 11.34 68.88
C LEU A 788 0.37 11.61 70.04
N VAL A 789 1.43 10.82 70.14
CA VAL A 789 2.48 10.97 71.17
C VAL A 789 3.80 11.18 70.47
N GLU A 790 4.04 12.43 70.07
CA GLU A 790 5.20 12.79 69.26
C GLU A 790 6.50 12.45 69.98
N CYS A 791 7.38 11.73 69.27
CA CYS A 791 8.69 11.32 69.76
C CYS A 791 8.65 10.59 71.10
N SER A 792 7.57 9.85 71.38
CA SER A 792 7.36 9.05 72.59
C SER A 792 7.60 9.83 73.90
N ASN A 793 7.37 11.15 73.89
CA ASN A 793 7.72 12.06 74.99
C ASN A 793 9.21 12.03 75.41
N ARG A 794 10.08 11.51 74.55
CA ARG A 794 11.53 11.33 74.78
C ARG A 794 12.39 11.96 73.69
N GLY A 795 11.86 12.96 73.00
CA GLY A 795 12.59 13.78 72.05
C GLY A 795 11.88 15.09 71.72
N VAL A 796 12.56 15.95 70.95
CA VAL A 796 12.00 17.19 70.41
C VAL A 796 11.62 16.97 68.95
N CYS A 797 10.39 17.34 68.57
CA CYS A 797 9.93 17.28 67.19
C CYS A 797 10.42 18.48 66.37
N ASN A 798 11.00 18.22 65.19
CA ASN A 798 11.19 19.24 64.17
C ASN A 798 9.98 19.26 63.22
N TYR A 799 9.04 20.16 63.46
CA TYR A 799 7.80 20.26 62.68
C TYR A 799 8.00 20.61 61.20
N LYS A 800 9.18 21.06 60.76
CA LYS A 800 9.44 21.32 59.35
C LYS A 800 9.63 20.04 58.53
N ASN A 801 10.12 18.97 59.15
CA ASN A 801 10.38 17.70 58.47
C ASN A 801 9.76 16.47 59.15
N GLY A 802 9.14 16.65 60.32
CA GLY A 802 8.54 15.58 61.10
C GLY A 802 9.57 14.60 61.66
N ILE A 803 10.80 15.05 61.99
CA ILE A 803 11.85 14.17 62.53
C ILE A 803 12.08 14.44 64.02
N CYS A 804 12.16 13.37 64.80
CA CYS A 804 12.46 13.40 66.22
C CYS A 804 13.96 13.53 66.50
N SER A 805 14.31 14.43 67.41
CA SER A 805 15.64 14.49 68.04
C SER A 805 15.54 13.93 69.45
N CYS A 806 15.98 12.69 69.66
CA CYS A 806 15.82 11.98 70.93
C CYS A 806 16.70 12.56 72.05
N PHE A 807 16.18 12.52 73.28
CA PHE A 807 16.95 12.84 74.47
C PHE A 807 17.98 11.73 74.76
N GLN A 808 19.02 12.09 75.53
CA GLN A 808 20.08 11.15 75.89
C GLN A 808 19.51 9.87 76.55
N GLY A 809 20.03 8.71 76.13
CA GLY A 809 19.56 7.39 76.58
C GLY A 809 18.35 6.84 75.83
N TYR A 810 17.83 7.55 74.82
CA TYR A 810 16.68 7.12 74.01
C TYR A 810 17.02 7.13 72.51
N THR A 811 16.53 6.12 71.80
CA THR A 811 16.76 5.92 70.36
C THR A 811 15.51 5.39 69.67
N GLY A 812 15.57 5.24 68.35
CA GLY A 812 14.46 4.79 67.52
C GLY A 812 13.78 5.93 66.76
N TYR A 813 12.96 5.57 65.77
CA TYR A 813 12.31 6.53 64.87
C TYR A 813 11.40 7.55 65.59
N ALA A 814 10.77 7.12 66.68
CA ALA A 814 9.97 7.95 67.57
C ALA A 814 10.60 8.05 68.97
N CYS A 815 11.89 7.77 69.16
CA CYS A 815 12.55 7.74 70.48
C CYS A 815 11.95 6.73 71.47
N GLN A 816 11.31 5.68 70.96
CA GLN A 816 10.56 4.69 71.74
C GLN A 816 11.43 3.59 72.38
N THR A 817 12.74 3.60 72.14
CA THR A 817 13.66 2.56 72.64
C THR A 817 14.61 3.17 73.66
N GLN A 818 14.67 2.60 74.86
CA GLN A 818 15.67 2.99 75.87
C GLN A 818 16.96 2.20 75.65
N ASP A 819 18.08 2.91 75.52
CA ASP A 819 19.41 2.31 75.34
C ASP A 819 20.46 3.01 76.20
N SER A 820 21.07 2.25 77.11
CA SER A 820 22.11 2.74 78.03
C SER A 820 23.40 3.21 77.35
N LEU A 821 23.60 2.87 76.08
CA LEU A 821 24.78 3.26 75.29
C LEU A 821 24.51 4.42 74.32
N ALA A 822 23.27 4.92 74.28
CA ALA A 822 22.89 6.05 73.44
C ALA A 822 23.27 7.37 74.12
N ASN A 823 24.23 8.10 73.52
CA ASN A 823 24.64 9.45 73.94
C ASN A 823 23.96 10.53 73.11
#